data_AF-A0A1Y1IS02-F1
#
_entry.id   AF-A0A1Y1IS02-F1
#
_cell.length_a   1.000
_cell.length_b   1.000
_cell.length_c   1.000
_cell.angle_alpha   90.00
_cell.angle_beta   90.00
_cell.angle_gamma   90.00
#
_symmetry.space_group_name_H-M   'P 1'
#
loop_
_entity.id
_entity.type
_entity.pdbx_description
1 polymer ?
#
loop_
_entity_poly.entity_id
_entity_poly.type
_entity_poly.pdbx_seq_one_letter_code
_entity_poly.pdbx_strand_id
1 'polypeptide(L)'
;MWLQVTLPALDQTVTVGGSTSTYVRYVNAVGHALLKSVEIEIGGQRIDKHFDAYYEIDDELTVPAEKEGGLREMIGKYNEADNYEGGQLHTQTGQRTYYIPLKFWFNKLPGNALPLIALQYHEIKLNVELAPAAALVRSDINVVTPTSNGAPLSLIDCSLYVDYIYLDTDERRKFASSSHEFLVEQVQFTGDESIPASISASTQKIRLSFNHPVKELIWVVTPESSAAVNSKTGNMIFDFGEVAGVDYVQSAKLMLNGHDSSSSTALIEVKDGKESVYAIVDKEDEDRVRPFCWRYATEGNKSSKYVVKSKTLEDPFTRLSHMVIGQQPKGSDVVTFVDGDHLNLTKSNLKICTPAAAHAMKKKEASGTSAYLGVFEMKEGKPERRWRATLNGEVLGYYPEEAMAAYKYDLCKRAYGDQAHLNGVEEPEGFADIDAKSGIKKQQRFPIKPSGKKFFIHNMKRNGQVLAKGTYETFSEAEEACEKALAEYVRTQRENLVISRNEMGAAVLKAKVTREQTIDVLVDDDVFVELMVNDDGKATGLSANSARGGNVYFNSTKQNLSDYVMRKKKTVEEVDEAENSGMIIHHKNWKNEDNRAENLCYAPRSTNSQSTGPQVNKKRKERDTEIVGCSKVGDKWVAQIRDQGMKVHLGTFETAEEAGRAYDEAALRIHGVQNAPRLNNSGVGET
;
A
#
# COMPACT_ATOMS: atom_id res chain seq x y z
N MET A 1 -35.49 14.30 14.04
CA MET A 1 -36.79 14.17 13.33
C MET A 1 -36.88 12.78 12.71
N TRP A 2 -37.97 12.05 12.97
CA TRP A 2 -38.21 10.75 12.34
C TRP A 2 -39.70 10.56 12.03
N LEU A 3 -39.97 9.79 10.99
CA LEU A 3 -41.32 9.35 10.62
C LEU A 3 -41.56 7.96 11.24
N GLN A 4 -42.55 7.85 12.10
CA GLN A 4 -43.01 6.59 12.65
C GLN A 4 -44.18 6.08 11.81
N VAL A 5 -44.09 4.85 11.30
CA VAL A 5 -45.16 4.25 10.50
C VAL A 5 -45.48 2.86 11.04
N THR A 6 -46.76 2.58 11.24
CA THR A 6 -47.23 1.24 11.61
C THR A 6 -47.89 0.56 10.41
N LEU A 7 -47.27 -0.53 9.95
CA LEU A 7 -47.77 -1.38 8.88
C LEU A 7 -48.56 -2.55 9.47
N PRO A 8 -49.72 -2.90 8.89
CA PRO A 8 -50.50 -4.04 9.35
C PRO A 8 -49.86 -5.37 8.95
N ALA A 9 -50.35 -6.45 9.53
CA ALA A 9 -50.07 -7.81 9.04
C ALA A 9 -50.60 -7.97 7.61
N LEU A 10 -49.86 -8.67 6.76
CA LEU A 10 -50.31 -8.99 5.39
C LEU A 10 -51.13 -10.28 5.39
N ASP A 11 -52.14 -10.34 4.52
CA ASP A 11 -52.84 -11.60 4.25
C ASP A 11 -51.87 -12.61 3.63
N GLN A 12 -51.68 -13.74 4.30
CA GLN A 12 -50.73 -14.77 3.90
C GLN A 12 -51.24 -15.68 2.79
N THR A 13 -52.46 -15.44 2.34
CA THR A 13 -53.11 -16.20 1.27
C THR A 13 -53.88 -15.21 0.42
N VAL A 14 -53.37 -14.97 -0.79
CA VAL A 14 -54.01 -14.09 -1.78
C VAL A 14 -54.22 -14.89 -3.04
N THR A 15 -55.44 -14.88 -3.58
CA THR A 15 -55.78 -15.58 -4.83
C THR A 15 -55.97 -14.57 -5.96
N VAL A 16 -55.16 -14.69 -7.02
CA VAL A 16 -55.25 -13.86 -8.23
C VAL A 16 -55.35 -14.76 -9.44
N GLY A 17 -56.39 -14.59 -10.27
CA GLY A 17 -56.54 -15.34 -11.52
C GLY A 17 -56.56 -16.87 -11.34
N GLY A 18 -57.06 -17.37 -10.21
CA GLY A 18 -57.10 -18.81 -9.88
C GLY A 18 -55.79 -19.39 -9.33
N SER A 19 -54.73 -18.59 -9.20
CA SER A 19 -53.48 -18.96 -8.51
C SER A 19 -53.50 -18.40 -7.09
N THR A 20 -53.16 -19.22 -6.10
CA THR A 20 -53.08 -18.79 -4.69
C THR A 20 -51.62 -18.68 -4.27
N SER A 21 -51.28 -17.56 -3.65
CA SER A 21 -49.94 -17.31 -3.11
C SER A 21 -49.62 -18.25 -1.96
N THR A 22 -48.39 -18.75 -1.93
CA THR A 22 -47.82 -19.51 -0.80
C THR A 22 -47.05 -18.64 0.18
N TYR A 23 -46.70 -17.40 -0.19
CA TYR A 23 -46.12 -16.41 0.70
C TYR A 23 -46.36 -14.96 0.24
N VAL A 24 -46.61 -14.06 1.19
CA VAL A 24 -46.69 -12.61 0.95
C VAL A 24 -45.95 -11.87 2.06
N ARG A 25 -45.03 -10.98 1.69
CA ARG A 25 -44.20 -10.19 2.62
C ARG A 25 -44.03 -8.75 2.16
N TYR A 26 -43.52 -7.89 3.03
CA TYR A 26 -43.04 -6.56 2.62
C TYR A 26 -41.66 -6.64 1.94
N VAL A 27 -41.34 -5.63 1.14
CA VAL A 27 -40.02 -5.48 0.49
C VAL A 27 -38.90 -5.27 1.51
N ASN A 28 -37.66 -5.51 1.08
CA ASN A 28 -36.49 -5.21 1.88
C ASN A 28 -36.39 -3.70 2.15
N ALA A 29 -35.97 -3.33 3.36
CA ALA A 29 -35.91 -1.94 3.81
C ALA A 29 -37.23 -1.19 3.57
N VAL A 30 -38.37 -1.82 3.92
CA VAL A 30 -39.71 -1.27 3.68
C VAL A 30 -39.90 0.14 4.20
N GLY A 31 -39.21 0.53 5.28
CA GLY A 31 -39.22 1.90 5.80
C GLY A 31 -38.70 2.93 4.78
N HIS A 32 -37.62 2.61 4.07
CA HIS A 32 -37.11 3.46 2.99
C HIS A 32 -37.97 3.36 1.74
N ALA A 33 -38.35 2.14 1.32
CA ALA A 33 -39.16 1.94 0.12
C ALA A 33 -40.55 2.60 0.23
N LEU A 34 -41.09 2.74 1.44
CA LEU A 34 -42.32 3.46 1.71
C LEU A 34 -42.17 4.97 1.43
N LEU A 35 -41.00 5.55 1.66
CA LEU A 35 -40.73 6.98 1.56
C LEU A 35 -40.29 7.36 0.14
N LYS A 36 -41.24 7.36 -0.81
CA LYS A 36 -40.96 7.69 -2.21
C LYS A 36 -40.27 9.05 -2.37
N SER A 37 -40.77 10.09 -1.71
CA SER A 37 -40.02 11.33 -1.57
C SER A 37 -40.40 12.11 -0.32
N VAL A 38 -39.46 12.92 0.17
CA VAL A 38 -39.70 13.88 1.26
C VAL A 38 -39.08 15.22 0.92
N GLU A 39 -39.88 16.27 1.05
CA GLU A 39 -39.55 17.62 0.61
C GLU A 39 -39.80 18.61 1.74
N ILE A 40 -38.84 19.51 1.97
CA ILE A 40 -39.00 20.61 2.93
C ILE A 40 -39.14 21.94 2.20
N GLU A 41 -40.20 22.65 2.55
CA GLU A 41 -40.47 24.01 2.09
C GLU A 41 -40.39 24.99 3.24
N ILE A 42 -39.77 26.15 3.00
CA ILE A 42 -39.71 27.27 3.94
C ILE A 42 -40.20 28.51 3.21
N GLY A 43 -41.26 29.15 3.71
CA GLY A 43 -41.82 30.35 3.09
C GLY A 43 -42.39 30.11 1.68
N GLY A 44 -42.83 28.88 1.40
CA GLY A 44 -43.33 28.47 0.07
C GLY A 44 -42.25 28.18 -0.97
N GLN A 45 -40.97 28.18 -0.59
CA GLN A 45 -39.87 27.75 -1.45
C GLN A 45 -39.38 26.37 -1.03
N ARG A 46 -39.23 25.46 -2.00
CA ARG A 46 -38.55 24.18 -1.79
C ARG A 46 -37.08 24.45 -1.46
N ILE A 47 -36.65 24.01 -0.29
CA ILE A 47 -35.25 24.09 0.13
C ILE A 47 -34.53 22.80 -0.22
N ASP A 48 -35.11 21.63 0.04
CA ASP A 48 -34.45 20.34 -0.21
C ASP A 48 -35.47 19.23 -0.46
N LYS A 49 -35.08 18.20 -1.20
CA LYS A 49 -35.92 17.05 -1.51
C LYS A 49 -35.09 15.77 -1.63
N HIS A 50 -35.49 14.77 -0.85
CA HIS A 50 -34.87 13.45 -0.83
C HIS A 50 -35.81 12.41 -1.45
N PHE A 51 -35.22 11.33 -1.94
CA PHE A 51 -35.89 10.19 -2.57
C PHE A 51 -35.54 8.90 -1.81
N ASP A 52 -36.35 7.87 -1.98
CA ASP A 52 -36.16 6.53 -1.39
C ASP A 52 -34.73 6.00 -1.52
N ALA A 53 -34.16 5.98 -2.73
CA ALA A 53 -32.81 5.47 -2.98
C ALA A 53 -31.72 6.28 -2.24
N TYR A 54 -31.91 7.58 -2.05
CA TYR A 54 -30.96 8.40 -1.29
C TYR A 54 -30.86 7.93 0.17
N TYR A 55 -31.97 7.56 0.80
CA TYR A 55 -31.94 7.08 2.19
C TYR A 55 -31.16 5.78 2.31
N GLU A 56 -31.39 4.83 1.42
CA GLU A 56 -30.69 3.54 1.41
C GLU A 56 -29.19 3.72 1.17
N ILE A 57 -28.82 4.49 0.15
CA ILE A 57 -27.42 4.76 -0.23
C ILE A 57 -26.69 5.52 0.89
N ASP A 58 -27.31 6.57 1.45
CA ASP A 58 -26.70 7.36 2.52
C ASP A 58 -26.49 6.50 3.77
N ASP A 59 -27.43 5.61 4.10
CA ASP A 59 -27.25 4.69 5.23
C ASP A 59 -26.13 3.67 5.00
N GLU A 60 -26.03 3.07 3.81
CA GLU A 60 -24.94 2.14 3.48
C GLU A 60 -23.55 2.79 3.52
N LEU A 61 -23.45 4.07 3.15
CA LEU A 61 -22.18 4.78 3.10
C LEU A 61 -21.78 5.45 4.42
N THR A 62 -22.75 5.88 5.24
CA THR A 62 -22.47 6.75 6.39
C THR A 62 -22.68 6.08 7.75
N VAL A 63 -23.44 4.99 7.82
CA VAL A 63 -23.78 4.35 9.09
C VAL A 63 -22.66 3.38 9.50
N PRO A 64 -22.05 3.54 10.69
CA PRO A 64 -21.04 2.61 11.16
C PRO A 64 -21.65 1.26 11.54
N ALA A 65 -20.85 0.19 11.44
CA ALA A 65 -21.26 -1.19 11.73
C ALA A 65 -21.97 -1.37 13.09
N GLU A 66 -21.54 -0.61 14.12
CA GLU A 66 -22.13 -0.65 15.46
C GLU A 66 -23.59 -0.20 15.52
N LYS A 67 -24.01 0.67 14.59
CA LYS A 67 -25.38 1.20 14.50
C LYS A 67 -26.23 0.50 13.45
N GLU A 68 -25.59 -0.26 12.56
CA GLU A 68 -26.26 -0.92 11.43
C GLU A 68 -27.39 -1.84 11.92
N GLY A 69 -27.14 -2.67 12.93
CA GLY A 69 -28.15 -3.60 13.45
C GLY A 69 -29.43 -2.92 13.93
N GLY A 70 -29.30 -1.81 14.67
CA GLY A 70 -30.45 -1.04 15.17
C GLY A 70 -31.21 -0.33 14.04
N LEU A 71 -30.48 0.26 13.09
CA LEU A 71 -31.09 0.88 11.92
C LEU A 71 -31.89 -0.13 11.10
N ARG A 72 -31.32 -1.31 10.84
CA ARG A 72 -31.98 -2.39 10.08
C ARG A 72 -33.30 -2.79 10.71
N GLU A 73 -33.36 -2.87 12.04
CA GLU A 73 -34.60 -3.14 12.75
C GLU A 73 -35.63 -2.01 12.61
N MET A 74 -35.17 -0.76 12.69
CA MET A 74 -36.01 0.44 12.56
C MET A 74 -36.65 0.58 11.17
N ILE A 75 -35.94 0.21 10.10
CA ILE A 75 -36.41 0.38 8.71
C ILE A 75 -36.91 -0.92 8.07
N GLY A 76 -36.76 -2.07 8.75
CA GLY A 76 -37.16 -3.36 8.22
C GLY A 76 -36.22 -3.91 7.14
N LYS A 77 -34.91 -3.66 7.25
CA LYS A 77 -33.87 -4.21 6.36
C LYS A 77 -33.44 -5.60 6.85
N TYR A 78 -33.42 -6.57 5.94
CA TYR A 78 -33.04 -7.97 6.20
C TYR A 78 -32.04 -8.47 5.14
N ASN A 79 -31.29 -9.53 5.43
CA ASN A 79 -30.38 -10.12 4.44
C ASN A 79 -31.15 -11.04 3.51
N GLU A 80 -30.84 -10.98 2.21
CA GLU A 80 -31.50 -11.86 1.26
C GLU A 80 -30.99 -13.30 1.32
N ALA A 81 -29.73 -13.53 1.74
CA ALA A 81 -29.13 -14.84 1.92
C ALA A 81 -29.71 -15.64 3.09
N ASP A 82 -30.26 -14.97 4.10
CA ASP A 82 -30.93 -15.60 5.25
C ASP A 82 -32.29 -16.25 4.85
N ASN A 83 -32.67 -16.21 3.56
CA ASN A 83 -33.93 -16.73 3.04
C ASN A 83 -33.92 -18.22 2.64
N TYR A 84 -32.85 -18.99 2.86
CA TYR A 84 -32.80 -20.39 2.39
C TYR A 84 -32.22 -21.43 3.35
N GLU A 85 -32.50 -21.33 4.64
CA GLU A 85 -32.39 -22.48 5.55
C GLU A 85 -33.73 -22.76 6.25
N GLY A 86 -34.44 -23.81 5.82
CA GLY A 86 -35.53 -24.39 6.59
C GLY A 86 -36.98 -23.90 6.34
N GLY A 87 -37.22 -23.02 5.36
CA GLY A 87 -38.58 -22.76 4.86
C GLY A 87 -39.50 -21.91 5.74
N GLN A 88 -38.98 -21.19 6.73
CA GLN A 88 -39.74 -20.15 7.44
C GLN A 88 -39.22 -18.76 7.04
N LEU A 89 -39.88 -18.19 6.04
CA LEU A 89 -39.65 -16.82 5.54
C LEU A 89 -39.99 -15.78 6.63
N HIS A 90 -39.43 -14.57 6.53
CA HIS A 90 -39.83 -13.38 7.30
C HIS A 90 -41.25 -12.92 6.94
N THR A 91 -42.22 -13.77 7.21
CA THR A 91 -43.63 -13.48 7.05
C THR A 91 -44.06 -12.54 8.16
N GLN A 92 -44.52 -11.34 7.81
CA GLN A 92 -45.04 -10.41 8.80
C GLN A 92 -46.46 -10.83 9.20
N THR A 93 -46.55 -11.81 10.11
CA THR A 93 -47.80 -12.34 10.66
C THR A 93 -48.50 -11.37 11.61
N GLY A 94 -47.82 -10.30 12.03
CA GLY A 94 -48.35 -9.26 12.91
C GLY A 94 -48.12 -7.84 12.38
N GLN A 95 -48.82 -6.86 12.97
CA GLN A 95 -48.50 -5.45 12.73
C GLN A 95 -47.09 -5.13 13.24
N ARG A 96 -46.40 -4.18 12.60
CA ARG A 96 -45.06 -3.71 13.02
C ARG A 96 -44.93 -2.22 12.80
N THR A 97 -44.23 -1.56 13.72
CA THR A 97 -43.92 -0.14 13.66
C THR A 97 -42.47 0.05 13.24
N TYR A 98 -42.26 0.93 12.27
CA TYR A 98 -40.97 1.32 11.72
C TYR A 98 -40.69 2.79 12.03
N TYR A 99 -39.41 3.13 12.13
CA TYR A 99 -38.92 4.46 12.47
C TYR A 99 -37.91 4.91 11.42
N ILE A 100 -38.29 5.87 10.58
CA ILE A 100 -37.49 6.33 9.45
C ILE A 100 -36.85 7.67 9.83
N PRO A 101 -35.55 7.73 10.13
CA PRO A 101 -34.89 8.98 10.48
C PRO A 101 -34.76 9.87 9.24
N LEU A 102 -35.26 11.11 9.30
CA LEU A 102 -35.13 12.06 8.19
C LEU A 102 -33.73 12.69 8.18
N LYS A 103 -33.22 12.99 6.99
CA LYS A 103 -31.78 13.27 6.76
C LYS A 103 -31.47 14.71 6.31
N PHE A 104 -32.34 15.69 6.53
CA PHE A 104 -32.05 17.08 6.13
C PHE A 104 -30.84 17.64 6.87
N TRP A 105 -30.24 18.74 6.38
CA TRP A 105 -29.03 19.35 6.95
C TRP A 105 -29.14 19.64 8.47
N PHE A 106 -30.34 19.99 8.95
CA PHE A 106 -30.62 20.27 10.36
C PHE A 106 -30.95 19.01 11.19
N ASN A 107 -31.04 17.84 10.56
CA ASN A 107 -31.19 16.55 11.24
C ASN A 107 -29.83 15.88 11.49
N LYS A 108 -28.80 16.22 10.71
CA LYS A 108 -27.47 15.60 10.81
C LYS A 108 -26.69 16.11 12.02
N LEU A 109 -26.74 17.42 12.30
CA LEU A 109 -25.96 18.05 13.37
C LEU A 109 -26.81 19.07 14.15
N PRO A 110 -26.74 19.09 15.50
CA PRO A 110 -27.51 20.03 16.31
C PRO A 110 -27.08 21.49 16.10
N GLY A 111 -25.83 21.75 15.69
CA GLY A 111 -25.34 23.10 15.37
C GLY A 111 -26.01 23.74 14.16
N ASN A 112 -26.65 22.93 13.30
CA ASN A 112 -27.40 23.38 12.14
C ASN A 112 -28.92 23.32 12.37
N ALA A 113 -29.38 23.25 13.63
CA ALA A 113 -30.80 23.22 13.96
C ALA A 113 -31.52 24.45 13.38
N LEU A 114 -32.69 24.21 12.79
CA LEU A 114 -33.47 25.25 12.11
C LEU A 114 -34.08 26.22 13.15
N PRO A 115 -33.70 27.52 13.17
CA PRO A 115 -34.16 28.45 14.21
C PRO A 115 -35.57 28.97 13.90
N LEU A 116 -36.59 28.23 14.35
CA LEU A 116 -38.01 28.58 14.12
C LEU A 116 -38.36 30.00 14.60
N ILE A 117 -37.71 30.47 15.67
CA ILE A 117 -37.93 31.82 16.20
C ILE A 117 -37.49 32.93 15.24
N ALA A 118 -36.46 32.69 14.42
CA ALA A 118 -36.00 33.64 13.40
C ALA A 118 -36.88 33.59 12.13
N LEU A 119 -37.69 32.55 11.97
CA LEU A 119 -38.55 32.30 10.81
C LEU A 119 -40.04 32.54 11.10
N GLN A 120 -40.38 33.42 12.06
CA GLN A 120 -41.75 33.63 12.54
C GLN A 120 -42.80 33.98 11.47
N TYR A 121 -42.38 34.49 10.31
CA TYR A 121 -43.26 34.85 9.18
C TYR A 121 -43.23 33.85 8.04
N HIS A 122 -42.41 32.80 8.13
CA HIS A 122 -42.28 31.78 7.10
C HIS A 122 -42.93 30.48 7.59
N GLU A 123 -43.88 29.97 6.82
CA GLU A 123 -44.41 28.63 7.05
C GLU A 123 -43.35 27.59 6.69
N ILE A 124 -43.17 26.59 7.56
CA ILE A 124 -42.30 25.44 7.30
C ILE A 124 -43.20 24.24 7.07
N LYS A 125 -43.09 23.63 5.88
CA LYS A 125 -43.90 22.48 5.47
C LYS A 125 -43.00 21.30 5.14
N LEU A 126 -43.41 20.13 5.59
CA LEU A 126 -42.82 18.86 5.22
C LEU A 126 -43.83 18.10 4.36
N ASN A 127 -43.51 17.94 3.08
CA ASN A 127 -44.33 17.19 2.13
C ASN A 127 -43.76 15.78 2.01
N VAL A 128 -44.54 14.77 2.40
CA VAL A 128 -44.14 13.36 2.35
C VAL A 128 -44.99 12.65 1.30
N GLU A 129 -44.36 12.12 0.26
CA GLU A 129 -45.00 11.27 -0.74
C GLU A 129 -44.69 9.81 -0.41
N LEU A 130 -45.74 9.01 -0.19
CA LEU A 130 -45.62 7.59 0.12
C LEU A 130 -45.77 6.72 -1.14
N ALA A 131 -45.03 5.61 -1.18
CA ALA A 131 -45.12 4.65 -2.27
C ALA A 131 -46.48 3.91 -2.25
N PRO A 132 -47.00 3.50 -3.42
CA PRO A 132 -48.24 2.74 -3.51
C PRO A 132 -48.06 1.34 -2.89
N ALA A 133 -49.13 0.82 -2.28
CA ALA A 133 -49.12 -0.47 -1.60
C ALA A 133 -48.57 -1.63 -2.45
N ALA A 134 -48.87 -1.65 -3.76
CA ALA A 134 -48.39 -2.67 -4.69
C ALA A 134 -46.85 -2.70 -4.85
N ALA A 135 -46.17 -1.58 -4.61
CA ALA A 135 -44.70 -1.49 -4.67
C ALA A 135 -44.02 -1.97 -3.38
N LEU A 136 -44.79 -2.17 -2.29
CA LEU A 136 -44.26 -2.47 -0.97
C LEU A 136 -44.30 -3.96 -0.61
N VAL A 137 -44.80 -4.82 -1.51
CA VAL A 137 -45.01 -6.25 -1.23
C VAL A 137 -44.27 -7.17 -2.20
N ARG A 138 -43.89 -8.34 -1.72
CA ARG A 138 -43.26 -9.44 -2.46
C ARG A 138 -44.05 -10.73 -2.25
N SER A 139 -44.19 -11.54 -3.30
CA SER A 139 -44.97 -12.78 -3.30
C SER A 139 -44.49 -13.74 -4.41
N ASP A 140 -44.85 -15.02 -4.34
CA ASP A 140 -44.66 -16.02 -5.41
C ASP A 140 -45.57 -15.81 -6.63
N ILE A 141 -46.62 -15.00 -6.48
CA ILE A 141 -47.52 -14.58 -7.56
C ILE A 141 -47.53 -13.06 -7.67
N ASN A 142 -48.04 -12.55 -8.79
CA ASN A 142 -48.20 -11.11 -8.97
C ASN A 142 -49.49 -10.64 -8.29
N VAL A 143 -49.34 -9.84 -7.23
CA VAL A 143 -50.40 -9.29 -6.39
C VAL A 143 -50.52 -7.79 -6.69
N VAL A 144 -51.59 -7.42 -7.38
CA VAL A 144 -51.83 -6.00 -7.77
C VAL A 144 -52.48 -5.21 -6.64
N THR A 145 -53.32 -5.86 -5.83
CA THR A 145 -54.02 -5.24 -4.69
C THR A 145 -53.69 -6.04 -3.44
N PRO A 146 -52.59 -5.72 -2.73
CA PRO A 146 -52.29 -6.37 -1.46
C PRO A 146 -53.38 -6.06 -0.43
N THR A 147 -53.69 -7.04 0.41
CA THR A 147 -54.74 -6.94 1.42
C THR A 147 -54.23 -7.24 2.82
N SER A 148 -54.96 -6.72 3.80
CA SER A 148 -54.82 -7.03 5.21
C SER A 148 -56.21 -7.26 5.79
N ASN A 149 -56.43 -8.42 6.40
CA ASN A 149 -57.73 -8.87 6.90
C ASN A 149 -58.84 -8.75 5.84
N GLY A 150 -58.53 -9.07 4.58
CA GLY A 150 -59.47 -9.01 3.46
C GLY A 150 -59.81 -7.61 2.91
N ALA A 151 -59.21 -6.55 3.45
CA ALA A 151 -59.36 -5.18 2.96
C ALA A 151 -58.10 -4.70 2.23
N PRO A 152 -58.18 -3.73 1.29
CA PRO A 152 -56.99 -3.14 0.67
C PRO A 152 -56.00 -2.62 1.70
N LEU A 153 -54.71 -2.89 1.46
CA LEU A 153 -53.63 -2.51 2.35
C LEU A 153 -53.61 -0.99 2.61
N SER A 154 -53.60 -0.61 3.88
CA SER A 154 -53.50 0.77 4.34
C SER A 154 -52.64 0.85 5.59
N LEU A 155 -52.05 2.02 5.86
CA LEU A 155 -51.27 2.25 7.07
C LEU A 155 -52.20 2.23 8.29
N ILE A 156 -51.76 1.62 9.38
CA ILE A 156 -52.48 1.70 10.66
C ILE A 156 -52.27 3.08 11.30
N ASP A 157 -51.02 3.55 11.29
CA ASP A 157 -50.63 4.83 11.87
C ASP A 157 -49.43 5.42 11.12
N CYS A 158 -49.36 6.76 11.08
CA CYS A 158 -48.27 7.52 10.49
C CYS A 158 -48.09 8.83 11.27
N SER A 159 -47.01 8.94 12.01
CA SER A 159 -46.73 10.03 12.94
C SER A 159 -45.35 10.64 12.70
N LEU A 160 -45.25 11.98 12.72
CA LEU A 160 -43.98 12.69 12.61
C LEU A 160 -43.50 13.14 13.98
N TYR A 161 -42.27 12.77 14.35
CA TYR A 161 -41.62 13.21 15.58
C TYR A 161 -40.56 14.26 15.26
N VAL A 162 -40.62 15.38 15.97
CA VAL A 162 -39.72 16.53 15.80
C VAL A 162 -39.10 16.88 17.14
N ASP A 163 -37.77 16.97 17.17
CA ASP A 163 -37.02 17.38 18.35
C ASP A 163 -36.92 18.90 18.39
N TYR A 164 -37.46 19.50 19.46
CA TYR A 164 -37.40 20.95 19.69
C TYR A 164 -36.32 21.28 20.72
N ILE A 165 -35.51 22.29 20.40
CA ILE A 165 -34.49 22.82 21.30
C ILE A 165 -35.04 24.10 21.94
N TYR A 166 -35.18 24.09 23.26
CA TYR A 166 -35.63 25.24 24.04
C TYR A 166 -34.42 26.01 24.57
N LEU A 167 -34.23 27.22 24.04
CA LEU A 167 -33.14 28.12 24.42
C LEU A 167 -33.54 28.96 25.64
N ASP A 168 -32.55 29.34 26.46
CA ASP A 168 -32.74 30.30 27.54
C ASP A 168 -33.09 31.69 26.97
N THR A 169 -33.67 32.55 27.81
CA THR A 169 -34.25 33.84 27.46
C THR A 169 -33.27 34.73 26.68
N ASP A 170 -32.02 34.79 27.09
CA ASP A 170 -31.01 35.66 26.47
C ASP A 170 -30.60 35.15 25.08
N GLU A 171 -30.34 33.85 24.96
CA GLU A 171 -30.00 33.21 23.70
C GLU A 171 -31.19 33.26 22.73
N ARG A 172 -32.40 32.98 23.21
CA ARG A 172 -33.65 33.11 22.47
C ARG A 172 -33.85 34.52 21.89
N ARG A 173 -33.59 35.57 22.69
CA ARG A 173 -33.67 36.97 22.22
C ARG A 173 -32.62 37.27 21.17
N LYS A 174 -31.40 36.77 21.35
CA LYS A 174 -30.31 36.92 20.38
C LYS A 174 -30.68 36.28 19.05
N PHE A 175 -31.13 35.02 19.06
CA PHE A 175 -31.57 34.29 17.87
C PHE A 175 -32.76 34.95 17.16
N ALA A 176 -33.69 35.56 17.88
CA ALA A 176 -34.83 36.25 17.27
C ALA A 176 -34.49 37.56 16.55
N SER A 177 -33.39 38.22 16.94
CA SER A 177 -33.06 39.58 16.50
C SER A 177 -31.85 39.67 15.57
N SER A 178 -30.91 38.72 15.64
CA SER A 178 -29.74 38.70 14.76
C SER A 178 -30.05 38.11 13.39
N SER A 179 -29.32 38.56 12.37
CA SER A 179 -29.25 37.87 11.08
C SER A 179 -28.43 36.60 11.21
N HIS A 180 -28.88 35.50 10.60
CA HIS A 180 -28.20 34.20 10.62
C HIS A 180 -27.93 33.73 9.20
N GLU A 181 -26.76 33.16 8.98
CA GLU A 181 -26.38 32.48 7.75
C GLU A 181 -26.04 31.04 8.09
N PHE A 182 -26.70 30.09 7.42
CA PHE A 182 -26.45 28.67 7.58
C PHE A 182 -25.88 28.11 6.28
N LEU A 183 -24.75 27.40 6.39
CA LEU A 183 -24.28 26.56 5.30
C LEU A 183 -25.11 25.27 5.29
N VAL A 184 -25.99 25.16 4.30
CA VAL A 184 -26.88 24.00 4.14
C VAL A 184 -26.39 23.09 3.02
N GLU A 185 -26.75 21.81 3.12
CA GLU A 185 -26.54 20.81 2.07
C GLU A 185 -27.89 20.48 1.44
N GLN A 186 -27.87 20.19 0.14
CA GLN A 186 -29.05 19.84 -0.64
C GLN A 186 -28.74 18.61 -1.49
N VAL A 187 -29.73 17.74 -1.68
CA VAL A 187 -29.64 16.62 -2.61
C VAL A 187 -30.11 17.06 -3.99
N GLN A 188 -29.31 16.78 -5.02
CA GLN A 188 -29.68 16.99 -6.42
C GLN A 188 -29.83 15.65 -7.12
N PHE A 189 -31.00 15.42 -7.70
CA PHE A 189 -31.32 14.24 -8.49
C PHE A 189 -31.92 14.69 -9.83
N THR A 190 -31.32 14.23 -10.94
CA THR A 190 -31.74 14.62 -12.30
C THR A 190 -32.76 13.66 -12.92
N GLY A 191 -33.24 12.67 -12.17
CA GLY A 191 -34.08 11.60 -12.67
C GLY A 191 -33.29 10.36 -13.10
N ASP A 192 -34.02 9.28 -13.35
CA ASP A 192 -33.45 8.00 -13.78
C ASP A 192 -33.00 8.07 -15.24
N GLU A 193 -31.82 7.50 -15.51
CA GLU A 193 -31.25 7.38 -16.86
C GLU A 193 -31.24 5.91 -17.29
N SER A 194 -31.88 5.60 -18.42
CA SER A 194 -31.94 4.23 -18.93
C SER A 194 -30.67 3.84 -19.69
N ILE A 195 -30.03 2.75 -19.27
CA ILE A 195 -28.86 2.17 -19.96
C ILE A 195 -29.32 0.95 -20.77
N PRO A 196 -29.17 0.93 -22.10
CA PRO A 196 -29.61 -0.21 -22.92
C PRO A 196 -28.84 -1.49 -22.58
N ALA A 197 -29.57 -2.58 -22.38
CA ALA A 197 -28.98 -3.92 -22.28
C ALA A 197 -28.34 -4.30 -23.62
N SER A 198 -27.01 -4.50 -23.64
CA SER A 198 -26.26 -4.89 -24.82
C SER A 198 -25.39 -6.12 -24.52
N ILE A 199 -25.36 -7.08 -25.45
CA ILE A 199 -24.53 -8.30 -25.37
C ILE A 199 -23.03 -7.95 -25.50
N SER A 200 -22.70 -6.74 -25.96
CA SER A 200 -21.34 -6.20 -26.02
C SER A 200 -21.22 -4.99 -25.10
N ALA A 201 -20.10 -4.84 -24.39
CA ALA A 201 -19.85 -3.73 -23.46
C ALA A 201 -20.22 -2.38 -24.09
N SER A 202 -21.33 -1.78 -23.64
CA SER A 202 -21.82 -0.50 -24.12
C SER A 202 -21.23 0.62 -23.27
N THR A 203 -20.40 1.47 -23.88
CA THR A 203 -19.98 2.72 -23.23
C THR A 203 -21.09 3.75 -23.36
N GLN A 204 -21.72 4.12 -22.24
CA GLN A 204 -22.72 5.18 -22.20
C GLN A 204 -22.10 6.50 -21.71
N LYS A 205 -22.46 7.62 -22.35
CA LYS A 205 -22.09 8.97 -21.90
C LYS A 205 -23.32 9.66 -21.34
N ILE A 206 -23.33 9.90 -20.03
CA ILE A 206 -24.42 10.57 -19.32
C ILE A 206 -24.02 12.02 -19.06
N ARG A 207 -24.90 12.97 -19.40
CA ARG A 207 -24.65 14.40 -19.19
C ARG A 207 -25.16 14.80 -17.81
N LEU A 208 -24.24 15.13 -16.92
CA LEU A 208 -24.56 15.62 -15.58
C LEU A 208 -24.94 17.11 -15.63
N SER A 209 -26.08 17.46 -15.04
CA SER A 209 -26.62 18.84 -15.04
C SER A 209 -26.85 19.34 -13.61
N PHE A 210 -25.77 19.31 -12.80
CA PHE A 210 -25.78 19.77 -11.42
C PHE A 210 -25.34 21.23 -11.30
N ASN A 211 -25.79 21.89 -10.23
CA ASN A 211 -25.47 23.29 -9.92
C ASN A 211 -24.81 23.39 -8.54
N HIS A 212 -24.27 24.58 -8.23
CA HIS A 212 -23.59 24.86 -6.95
C HIS A 212 -22.33 23.99 -6.70
N PRO A 213 -21.55 24.26 -5.64
CA PRO A 213 -20.45 23.37 -5.25
C PRO A 213 -20.97 21.97 -4.88
N VAL A 214 -20.63 20.97 -5.68
CA VAL A 214 -21.01 19.57 -5.46
C VAL A 214 -19.91 18.86 -4.66
N LYS A 215 -20.27 18.29 -3.51
CA LYS A 215 -19.33 17.58 -2.62
C LYS A 215 -18.96 16.20 -3.15
N GLU A 216 -19.95 15.45 -3.62
CA GLU A 216 -19.80 14.09 -4.09
C GLU A 216 -20.84 13.76 -5.16
N LEU A 217 -20.54 12.78 -5.99
CA LEU A 217 -21.44 12.23 -7.00
C LEU A 217 -21.59 10.74 -6.71
N ILE A 218 -22.82 10.32 -6.43
CA ILE A 218 -23.14 8.92 -6.15
C ILE A 218 -24.18 8.48 -7.17
N TRP A 219 -24.02 7.29 -7.72
CA TRP A 219 -24.96 6.66 -8.64
C TRP A 219 -25.01 5.17 -8.36
N VAL A 220 -26.13 4.57 -8.73
CA VAL A 220 -26.38 3.13 -8.64
C VAL A 220 -27.02 2.66 -9.95
N VAL A 221 -26.91 1.36 -10.22
CA VAL A 221 -27.57 0.74 -11.38
C VAL A 221 -28.52 -0.32 -10.86
N THR A 222 -29.82 -0.10 -11.07
CA THR A 222 -30.87 -1.06 -10.71
C THR A 222 -31.45 -1.68 -11.98
N PRO A 223 -31.57 -3.01 -12.07
CA PRO A 223 -32.24 -3.66 -13.20
C PRO A 223 -33.69 -3.20 -13.33
N GLU A 224 -34.15 -2.93 -14.56
CA GLU A 224 -35.54 -2.52 -14.80
C GLU A 224 -36.53 -3.58 -14.28
N SER A 225 -36.19 -4.87 -14.38
CA SER A 225 -36.99 -5.96 -13.83
C SER A 225 -37.13 -5.89 -12.31
N SER A 226 -36.06 -5.49 -11.61
CA SER A 226 -36.03 -5.35 -10.15
C SER A 226 -36.81 -4.11 -9.70
N ALA A 227 -36.66 -2.99 -10.41
CA ALA A 227 -37.36 -1.74 -10.13
C ALA A 227 -38.86 -1.74 -10.52
N ALA A 228 -39.28 -2.62 -11.43
CA ALA A 228 -40.67 -2.70 -11.88
C ALA A 228 -41.64 -3.00 -10.73
N VAL A 229 -42.81 -2.35 -10.74
CA VAL A 229 -43.89 -2.62 -9.77
C VAL A 229 -44.51 -3.98 -10.06
N ASN A 230 -43.97 -5.02 -9.43
CA ASN A 230 -44.39 -6.41 -9.61
C ASN A 230 -43.96 -7.24 -8.39
N SER A 231 -44.92 -7.74 -7.61
CA SER A 231 -44.61 -8.45 -6.38
C SER A 231 -43.88 -9.79 -6.59
N LYS A 232 -43.89 -10.35 -7.80
CA LYS A 232 -43.24 -11.63 -8.11
C LYS A 232 -41.81 -11.46 -8.59
N THR A 233 -41.60 -10.56 -9.54
CA THR A 233 -40.32 -10.42 -10.26
C THR A 233 -39.60 -9.11 -10.00
N GLY A 234 -40.29 -8.11 -9.43
CA GLY A 234 -39.74 -6.79 -9.15
C GLY A 234 -39.91 -6.38 -7.69
N ASN A 235 -40.22 -5.10 -7.44
CA ASN A 235 -40.28 -4.48 -6.11
C ASN A 235 -38.95 -4.62 -5.31
N MET A 236 -37.84 -4.69 -6.02
CA MET A 236 -36.47 -4.78 -5.49
C MET A 236 -35.73 -3.51 -5.91
N ILE A 237 -36.23 -2.36 -5.48
CA ILE A 237 -35.73 -1.04 -5.92
C ILE A 237 -34.31 -0.73 -5.43
N PHE A 238 -33.88 -1.42 -4.37
CA PHE A 238 -32.53 -1.31 -3.78
C PHE A 238 -31.59 -2.45 -4.21
N ASP A 239 -31.97 -3.22 -5.22
CA ASP A 239 -31.11 -4.22 -5.87
C ASP A 239 -30.13 -3.50 -6.80
N PHE A 240 -29.13 -2.86 -6.20
CA PHE A 240 -28.04 -2.16 -6.90
C PHE A 240 -27.09 -3.23 -7.45
N GLY A 241 -27.41 -3.72 -8.64
CA GLY A 241 -27.22 -5.13 -8.91
C GLY A 241 -25.84 -5.56 -9.39
N GLU A 242 -25.65 -6.85 -9.18
CA GLU A 242 -24.66 -7.70 -9.82
C GLU A 242 -25.40 -8.80 -10.60
N VAL A 243 -24.79 -9.32 -11.66
CA VAL A 243 -25.25 -10.55 -12.32
C VAL A 243 -24.19 -11.62 -12.13
N ALA A 244 -24.56 -12.69 -11.42
CA ALA A 244 -23.67 -13.82 -11.16
C ALA A 244 -22.32 -13.40 -10.54
N GLY A 245 -22.35 -12.43 -9.60
CA GLY A 245 -21.16 -11.93 -8.90
C GLY A 245 -20.34 -10.90 -9.69
N VAL A 246 -20.89 -10.33 -10.77
CA VAL A 246 -20.25 -9.28 -11.57
C VAL A 246 -21.12 -8.03 -11.55
N ASP A 247 -20.56 -6.91 -11.09
CA ASP A 247 -21.19 -5.59 -11.09
C ASP A 247 -21.55 -5.16 -12.53
N TYR A 248 -22.72 -4.53 -12.69
CA TYR A 248 -23.14 -3.93 -13.97
C TYR A 248 -22.17 -2.86 -14.47
N VAL A 249 -21.46 -2.16 -13.58
CA VAL A 249 -20.51 -1.09 -13.92
C VAL A 249 -19.08 -1.61 -13.79
N GLN A 250 -18.46 -1.94 -14.93
CA GLN A 250 -17.05 -2.40 -14.94
C GLN A 250 -16.05 -1.25 -14.80
N SER A 251 -16.38 -0.07 -15.32
CA SER A 251 -15.55 1.13 -15.22
C SER A 251 -16.41 2.38 -15.44
N ALA A 252 -16.04 3.47 -14.77
CA ALA A 252 -16.66 4.77 -14.93
C ALA A 252 -15.58 5.85 -15.03
N LYS A 253 -15.86 6.92 -15.79
CA LYS A 253 -15.00 8.09 -15.87
C LYS A 253 -15.80 9.37 -15.83
N LEU A 254 -15.29 10.37 -15.11
CA LEU A 254 -15.85 11.71 -15.06
C LEU A 254 -15.12 12.61 -16.05
N MET A 255 -15.88 13.37 -16.84
CA MET A 255 -15.34 14.35 -17.78
C MET A 255 -15.77 15.75 -17.36
N LEU A 256 -14.82 16.66 -17.15
CA LEU A 256 -15.07 18.08 -16.94
C LEU A 256 -14.67 18.84 -18.20
N ASN A 257 -15.62 19.58 -18.78
CA ASN A 257 -15.42 20.38 -20.00
C ASN A 257 -14.84 19.58 -21.19
N GLY A 258 -15.18 18.31 -21.31
CA GLY A 258 -14.67 17.43 -22.37
C GLY A 258 -13.28 16.84 -22.10
N HIS A 259 -12.70 17.11 -20.93
CA HIS A 259 -11.44 16.53 -20.47
C HIS A 259 -11.70 15.53 -19.34
N ASP A 260 -10.95 14.43 -19.29
CA ASP A 260 -11.03 13.48 -18.17
C ASP A 260 -10.55 14.20 -16.88
N SER A 261 -11.39 14.20 -15.85
CA SER A 261 -11.19 15.05 -14.67
C SER A 261 -10.51 14.35 -13.50
N SER A 262 -10.42 13.02 -13.53
CA SER A 262 -10.03 12.21 -12.38
C SER A 262 -8.69 11.50 -12.51
N SER A 263 -8.01 11.57 -13.65
CA SER A 263 -6.73 10.90 -13.78
C SER A 263 -5.60 11.85 -13.37
N SER A 264 -4.82 11.45 -12.35
CA SER A 264 -3.43 11.90 -12.14
C SER A 264 -2.56 11.64 -13.36
N THR A 265 -3.11 10.89 -14.32
CA THR A 265 -2.54 10.53 -15.60
C THR A 265 -3.31 11.18 -16.76
N ALA A 266 -2.75 11.21 -17.95
CA ALA A 266 -3.38 11.62 -19.19
C ALA A 266 -3.27 10.49 -20.21
N LEU A 267 -4.28 10.37 -21.10
CA LEU A 267 -4.26 9.43 -22.20
C LEU A 267 -3.69 10.10 -23.46
N ILE A 268 -2.64 9.50 -24.00
CA ILE A 268 -1.94 9.94 -25.22
C ILE A 268 -2.22 8.93 -26.32
N GLU A 269 -2.79 9.40 -27.43
CA GLU A 269 -3.07 8.54 -28.58
C GLU A 269 -1.77 8.04 -29.24
N VAL A 270 -1.69 6.73 -29.46
CA VAL A 270 -0.60 6.03 -30.13
C VAL A 270 -1.18 5.21 -31.29
N LYS A 271 -0.67 5.43 -32.51
CA LYS A 271 -1.11 4.70 -33.69
C LYS A 271 -0.48 3.30 -33.77
N ASP A 272 -1.30 2.25 -33.86
CA ASP A 272 -0.89 0.89 -34.26
C ASP A 272 -1.51 0.53 -35.62
N GLY A 273 -0.79 0.83 -36.70
CA GLY A 273 -1.31 0.63 -38.05
C GLY A 273 -2.51 1.52 -38.38
N LYS A 274 -3.71 0.92 -38.52
CA LYS A 274 -4.99 1.62 -38.78
C LYS A 274 -5.80 1.88 -37.50
N GLU A 275 -5.38 1.30 -36.38
CA GLU A 275 -6.06 1.40 -35.08
C GLU A 275 -5.31 2.38 -34.18
N SER A 276 -6.03 2.96 -33.21
CA SER A 276 -5.47 3.83 -32.18
C SER A 276 -5.55 3.12 -30.83
N VAL A 277 -4.42 3.03 -30.14
CA VAL A 277 -4.34 2.65 -28.73
C VAL A 277 -3.93 3.86 -27.90
N TYR A 278 -4.09 3.79 -26.58
CA TYR A 278 -3.80 4.92 -25.69
C TYR A 278 -2.69 4.55 -24.72
N ALA A 279 -1.67 5.41 -24.64
CA ALA A 279 -0.65 5.36 -23.61
C ALA A 279 -1.05 6.24 -22.42
N ILE A 280 -0.76 5.78 -21.21
CA ILE A 280 -1.02 6.49 -19.96
C ILE A 280 0.27 7.23 -19.57
N VAL A 281 0.23 8.53 -19.35
CA VAL A 281 1.37 9.35 -18.85
C VAL A 281 0.93 10.12 -17.62
N ASP A 282 1.84 10.65 -16.79
CA ASP A 282 1.41 11.58 -15.74
C ASP A 282 0.86 12.87 -16.34
N LYS A 283 -0.17 13.45 -15.71
CA LYS A 283 -0.85 14.65 -16.19
C LYS A 283 0.10 15.85 -16.32
N GLU A 284 1.10 15.95 -15.46
CA GLU A 284 2.15 16.98 -15.54
C GLU A 284 3.01 16.90 -16.81
N ASP A 285 3.07 15.73 -17.46
CA ASP A 285 3.83 15.53 -18.69
C ASP A 285 2.97 15.66 -19.95
N GLU A 286 1.65 15.84 -19.80
CA GLU A 286 0.69 15.91 -20.91
C GLU A 286 1.09 16.99 -21.93
N ASP A 287 1.34 18.22 -21.46
CA ASP A 287 1.68 19.35 -22.32
C ASP A 287 2.96 19.14 -23.13
N ARG A 288 3.91 18.37 -22.58
CA ARG A 288 5.18 18.04 -23.25
C ARG A 288 5.00 16.93 -24.29
N VAL A 289 4.06 16.01 -24.06
CA VAL A 289 3.88 14.80 -24.88
C VAL A 289 2.88 14.99 -26.02
N ARG A 290 1.78 15.70 -25.75
CA ARG A 290 0.63 15.86 -26.65
C ARG A 290 0.91 16.52 -28.01
N PRO A 291 1.90 17.43 -28.16
CA PRO A 291 2.21 18.05 -29.46
C PRO A 291 2.72 17.07 -30.53
N PHE A 292 3.08 15.84 -30.15
CA PHE A 292 3.69 14.87 -31.06
C PHE A 292 2.72 13.75 -31.43
N CYS A 293 2.81 13.26 -32.67
CA CYS A 293 2.11 12.03 -33.07
C CYS A 293 2.94 10.81 -32.67
N TRP A 294 2.33 9.85 -31.97
CA TRP A 294 3.00 8.65 -31.49
C TRP A 294 2.59 7.40 -32.27
N ARG A 295 3.50 6.44 -32.40
CA ARG A 295 3.24 5.14 -33.02
C ARG A 295 4.09 4.03 -32.38
N TYR A 296 3.69 2.78 -32.57
CA TYR A 296 4.58 1.67 -32.25
C TYR A 296 5.75 1.56 -33.24
N ALA A 297 6.91 1.20 -32.70
CA ALA A 297 8.06 0.72 -33.44
C ALA A 297 8.59 -0.57 -32.81
N THR A 298 9.13 -1.44 -33.66
CA THR A 298 9.82 -2.67 -33.27
C THR A 298 11.32 -2.50 -33.43
N GLU A 299 12.08 -2.99 -32.46
CA GLU A 299 13.55 -3.00 -32.50
C GLU A 299 14.04 -4.45 -32.41
N GLY A 300 14.79 -4.92 -33.42
CA GLY A 300 15.33 -6.28 -33.44
C GLY A 300 14.28 -7.41 -33.55
N ASN A 301 14.55 -8.56 -32.92
CA ASN A 301 13.72 -9.76 -32.99
C ASN A 301 12.32 -9.54 -32.38
N LYS A 302 11.36 -9.18 -33.24
CA LYS A 302 9.89 -9.36 -33.29
C LYS A 302 9.01 -9.33 -32.00
N SER A 303 9.50 -9.18 -30.78
CA SER A 303 8.65 -9.22 -29.57
C SER A 303 8.63 -7.96 -28.71
N SER A 304 9.56 -7.01 -28.90
CA SER A 304 9.59 -5.77 -28.10
C SER A 304 9.01 -4.60 -28.90
N LYS A 305 7.81 -4.15 -28.53
CA LYS A 305 7.14 -2.95 -29.09
C LYS A 305 7.45 -1.74 -28.19
N TYR A 306 7.81 -0.61 -28.78
CA TYR A 306 8.02 0.66 -28.08
C TYR A 306 7.22 1.78 -28.71
N VAL A 307 6.83 2.78 -27.92
CA VAL A 307 6.15 3.99 -28.41
C VAL A 307 7.18 5.03 -28.81
N VAL A 308 7.17 5.44 -30.09
CA VAL A 308 8.10 6.43 -30.66
C VAL A 308 7.35 7.53 -31.37
N LYS A 309 7.98 8.70 -31.43
CA LYS A 309 7.50 9.83 -32.21
C LYS A 309 7.45 9.46 -33.71
N SER A 310 6.35 9.82 -34.37
CA SER A 310 6.15 9.63 -35.80
C SER A 310 7.17 10.46 -36.59
N LYS A 311 7.62 9.93 -37.73
CA LYS A 311 8.82 10.40 -38.44
C LYS A 311 8.59 11.82 -39.01
N THR A 312 9.30 12.82 -38.51
CA THR A 312 9.66 14.03 -39.26
C THR A 312 11.14 13.96 -39.64
N LEU A 313 11.50 14.56 -40.78
CA LEU A 313 12.82 14.44 -41.45
C LEU A 313 14.05 14.87 -40.62
N GLU A 314 13.85 15.48 -39.45
CA GLU A 314 14.91 16.16 -38.69
C GLU A 314 15.28 15.51 -37.34
N ASP A 315 14.50 14.55 -36.81
CA ASP A 315 14.77 13.94 -35.49
C ASP A 315 14.43 12.43 -35.45
N PRO A 316 15.44 11.54 -35.55
CA PRO A 316 15.22 10.10 -35.61
C PRO A 316 15.02 9.49 -34.20
N PHE A 317 13.79 9.05 -33.91
CA PHE A 317 13.41 8.08 -32.87
C PHE A 317 13.49 8.54 -31.40
N THR A 318 12.83 9.63 -31.03
CA THR A 318 12.52 9.90 -29.62
C THR A 318 11.50 8.87 -29.10
N ARG A 319 11.86 8.10 -28.07
CA ARG A 319 10.94 7.21 -27.35
C ARG A 319 10.11 8.03 -26.36
N LEU A 320 8.82 7.72 -26.28
CA LEU A 320 7.93 8.39 -25.32
C LEU A 320 8.41 8.18 -23.88
N SER A 321 8.86 6.96 -23.55
CA SER A 321 9.42 6.65 -22.22
C SER A 321 10.63 7.50 -21.85
N HIS A 322 11.51 7.79 -22.81
CA HIS A 322 12.68 8.65 -22.57
C HIS A 322 12.27 10.11 -22.38
N MET A 323 11.19 10.53 -23.04
CA MET A 323 10.69 11.89 -22.92
C MET A 323 10.02 12.11 -21.56
N VAL A 324 9.21 11.16 -21.09
CA VAL A 324 8.53 11.24 -19.79
C VAL A 324 9.55 11.18 -18.64
N ILE A 325 10.47 10.21 -18.65
CA ILE A 325 11.47 10.06 -17.58
C ILE A 325 12.46 11.24 -17.51
N GLY A 326 12.57 12.04 -18.58
CA GLY A 326 13.39 13.25 -18.63
C GLY A 326 14.91 13.01 -18.55
N GLN A 327 15.35 11.74 -18.56
CA GLN A 327 16.76 11.34 -18.46
C GLN A 327 17.11 10.34 -19.56
N GLN A 328 18.22 10.60 -20.26
CA GLN A 328 18.78 9.64 -21.21
C GLN A 328 19.57 8.56 -20.46
N PRO A 329 19.32 7.26 -20.71
CA PRO A 329 20.11 6.18 -20.13
C PRO A 329 21.60 6.35 -20.46
N LYS A 330 22.48 6.17 -19.47
CA LYS A 330 23.94 6.30 -19.65
C LYS A 330 24.55 4.93 -19.95
N GLY A 331 25.39 4.85 -20.97
CA GLY A 331 26.13 3.62 -21.30
C GLY A 331 25.20 2.49 -21.76
N SER A 332 25.17 1.38 -21.01
CA SER A 332 24.37 0.19 -21.32
C SER A 332 23.05 0.10 -20.56
N ASP A 333 22.70 1.12 -19.77
CA ASP A 333 21.45 1.12 -19.00
C ASP A 333 20.22 1.23 -19.91
N VAL A 334 19.10 0.67 -19.46
CA VAL A 334 17.85 0.62 -20.22
C VAL A 334 16.70 1.16 -19.38
N VAL A 335 15.72 1.78 -20.04
CA VAL A 335 14.43 2.10 -19.40
C VAL A 335 13.57 0.85 -19.40
N THR A 336 13.11 0.43 -18.22
CA THR A 336 12.19 -0.69 -18.02
C THR A 336 10.89 -0.23 -17.36
N PHE A 337 9.88 -1.09 -17.37
CA PHE A 337 8.53 -0.83 -16.88
C PHE A 337 8.29 -1.73 -15.66
N VAL A 338 7.87 -1.15 -14.54
CA VAL A 338 7.69 -1.88 -13.27
C VAL A 338 6.56 -2.91 -13.38
N ASP A 339 5.46 -2.56 -14.03
CA ASP A 339 4.32 -3.46 -14.29
C ASP A 339 4.48 -4.35 -15.54
N GLY A 340 5.45 -4.04 -16.40
CA GLY A 340 5.68 -4.69 -17.68
C GLY A 340 4.76 -4.23 -18.83
N ASP A 341 3.88 -3.26 -18.60
CA ASP A 341 3.01 -2.66 -19.62
C ASP A 341 3.73 -1.53 -20.35
N HIS A 342 3.93 -1.70 -21.66
CA HIS A 342 4.60 -0.73 -22.52
C HIS A 342 3.73 0.49 -22.89
N LEU A 343 2.46 0.53 -22.48
CA LEU A 343 1.57 1.68 -22.60
C LEU A 343 1.39 2.45 -21.28
N ASN A 344 1.79 1.90 -20.14
CA ASN A 344 1.83 2.64 -18.88
C ASN A 344 3.18 3.38 -18.75
N LEU A 345 3.19 4.64 -19.15
CA LEU A 345 4.37 5.50 -19.22
C LEU A 345 4.42 6.53 -18.09
N THR A 346 3.74 6.27 -16.97
CA THR A 346 3.86 7.08 -15.75
C THR A 346 5.28 6.99 -15.18
N LYS A 347 5.79 8.08 -14.59
CA LYS A 347 7.12 8.19 -13.99
C LYS A 347 7.35 7.16 -12.89
N SER A 348 6.32 6.86 -12.09
CA SER A 348 6.37 5.82 -11.07
C SER A 348 6.54 4.41 -11.68
N ASN A 349 6.08 4.20 -12.91
CA ASN A 349 6.23 2.94 -13.63
C ASN A 349 7.52 2.83 -14.46
N LEU A 350 8.24 3.93 -14.70
CA LEU A 350 9.46 3.95 -15.51
C LEU A 350 10.72 3.94 -14.64
N LYS A 351 11.66 3.04 -14.95
CA LYS A 351 12.93 2.92 -14.21
C LYS A 351 14.13 2.76 -15.13
N ILE A 352 15.22 3.48 -14.84
CA ILE A 352 16.52 3.26 -15.49
C ILE A 352 17.28 2.22 -14.68
N CYS A 353 17.65 1.10 -15.31
CA CYS A 353 18.44 0.06 -14.64
C CYS A 353 19.36 -0.68 -15.62
N THR A 354 20.25 -1.51 -15.07
CA THR A 354 21.11 -2.37 -15.90
C THR A 354 20.29 -3.45 -16.61
N PRO A 355 20.73 -3.95 -17.79
CA PRO A 355 19.99 -4.98 -18.52
C PRO A 355 19.69 -6.25 -17.71
N ALA A 356 20.58 -6.63 -16.79
CA ALA A 356 20.39 -7.79 -15.91
C ALA A 356 19.25 -7.57 -14.91
N ALA A 357 19.14 -6.36 -14.33
CA ALA A 357 18.06 -6.00 -13.43
C ALA A 357 16.73 -5.89 -14.18
N ALA A 358 16.71 -5.30 -15.37
CA ALA A 358 15.52 -5.24 -16.23
C ALA A 358 15.00 -6.64 -16.59
N HIS A 359 15.90 -7.60 -16.82
CA HIS A 359 15.49 -8.98 -17.12
C HIS A 359 14.86 -9.68 -15.91
N ALA A 360 15.34 -9.40 -14.69
CA ALA A 360 14.77 -9.94 -13.46
C ALA A 360 13.36 -9.39 -13.16
N MET A 361 13.03 -8.20 -13.66
CA MET A 361 11.73 -7.51 -13.48
C MET A 361 10.65 -7.91 -14.51
N LYS A 362 10.98 -8.72 -15.53
CA LYS A 362 9.96 -9.11 -16.52
C LYS A 362 8.94 -10.06 -15.91
N LYS A 363 7.64 -9.76 -16.08
CA LYS A 363 6.53 -10.65 -15.75
C LYS A 363 6.75 -12.00 -16.41
N LYS A 364 6.91 -13.06 -15.61
CA LYS A 364 6.84 -14.44 -16.11
C LYS A 364 5.37 -14.80 -16.21
N GLU A 365 4.94 -15.29 -17.37
CA GLU A 365 3.60 -15.86 -17.52
C GLU A 365 3.41 -17.02 -16.53
N ALA A 366 2.18 -17.16 -16.00
CA ALA A 366 1.85 -18.27 -15.12
C ALA A 366 2.03 -19.58 -15.89
N SER A 367 3.14 -20.27 -15.65
CA SER A 367 3.38 -21.59 -16.20
C SER A 367 2.69 -22.61 -15.29
N GLY A 368 1.40 -22.89 -15.48
CA GLY A 368 0.70 -23.83 -14.59
C GLY A 368 -0.78 -24.06 -14.88
N THR A 369 -1.39 -24.93 -14.07
CA THR A 369 -2.83 -25.27 -14.05
C THR A 369 -3.65 -24.34 -13.14
N SER A 370 -3.01 -23.32 -12.56
CA SER A 370 -3.59 -22.33 -11.65
C SER A 370 -3.48 -20.92 -12.24
N ALA A 371 -4.34 -20.01 -11.81
CA ALA A 371 -4.21 -18.57 -12.11
C ALA A 371 -3.01 -17.91 -11.39
N TYR A 372 -2.49 -18.54 -10.33
CA TYR A 372 -1.41 -18.00 -9.50
C TYR A 372 -0.02 -18.52 -9.92
N LEU A 373 0.99 -17.63 -9.86
CA LEU A 373 2.37 -17.92 -10.19
C LEU A 373 2.92 -19.04 -9.29
N GLY A 374 3.51 -20.05 -9.93
CA GLY A 374 4.14 -21.17 -9.22
C GLY A 374 3.18 -22.15 -8.57
N VAL A 375 1.86 -22.04 -8.80
CA VAL A 375 0.85 -22.94 -8.23
C VAL A 375 0.38 -23.94 -9.29
N PHE A 376 0.20 -25.19 -8.86
CA PHE A 376 -0.20 -26.29 -9.74
C PHE A 376 -1.23 -27.19 -9.05
N GLU A 377 -2.34 -27.48 -9.72
CA GLU A 377 -3.26 -28.53 -9.30
C GLU A 377 -2.65 -29.92 -9.55
N MET A 378 -2.68 -30.77 -8.53
CA MET A 378 -2.29 -32.17 -8.59
C MET A 378 -3.52 -33.02 -8.96
N LYS A 379 -3.51 -33.65 -10.15
CA LYS A 379 -4.63 -34.47 -10.64
C LYS A 379 -4.88 -35.75 -9.82
N GLU A 380 -3.89 -36.21 -9.05
CA GLU A 380 -3.97 -37.38 -8.18
C GLU A 380 -3.36 -37.03 -6.81
N GLY A 381 -4.22 -36.81 -5.81
CA GLY A 381 -3.81 -36.49 -4.44
C GLY A 381 -5.00 -36.55 -3.48
N LYS A 382 -4.72 -36.74 -2.18
CA LYS A 382 -5.74 -36.58 -1.12
C LYS A 382 -6.25 -35.13 -1.12
N PRO A 383 -7.51 -34.86 -0.71
CA PRO A 383 -8.08 -33.51 -0.69
C PRO A 383 -7.19 -32.48 0.00
N GLU A 384 -6.51 -32.90 1.07
CA GLU A 384 -5.55 -32.10 1.86
C GLU A 384 -4.26 -31.69 1.13
N ARG A 385 -3.99 -32.16 -0.10
CA ARG A 385 -2.76 -31.92 -0.88
C ARG A 385 -3.03 -31.64 -2.36
N ARG A 386 -4.20 -31.08 -2.67
CA ARG A 386 -4.68 -30.86 -4.05
C ARG A 386 -3.85 -29.82 -4.81
N TRP A 387 -3.32 -28.81 -4.14
CA TRP A 387 -2.58 -27.71 -4.74
C TRP A 387 -1.11 -27.73 -4.33
N ARG A 388 -0.20 -27.51 -5.27
CA ARG A 388 1.26 -27.52 -5.06
C ARG A 388 1.85 -26.16 -5.38
N ALA A 389 2.55 -25.56 -4.41
CA ALA A 389 3.32 -24.33 -4.61
C ALA A 389 4.78 -24.66 -4.98
N THR A 390 5.35 -23.95 -5.96
CA THR A 390 6.69 -24.20 -6.51
C THR A 390 7.39 -22.90 -6.88
N LEU A 391 8.64 -22.70 -6.44
CA LEU A 391 9.46 -21.54 -6.80
C LEU A 391 10.83 -22.01 -7.30
N ASN A 392 11.28 -21.51 -8.46
CA ASN A 392 12.56 -21.90 -9.10
C ASN A 392 12.76 -23.42 -9.28
N GLY A 393 11.65 -24.16 -9.50
CA GLY A 393 11.67 -25.61 -9.67
C GLY A 393 11.65 -26.39 -8.34
N GLU A 394 11.68 -25.72 -7.20
CA GLU A 394 11.55 -26.34 -5.87
C GLU A 394 10.10 -26.30 -5.38
N VAL A 395 9.59 -27.47 -4.95
CA VAL A 395 8.27 -27.59 -4.33
C VAL A 395 8.33 -26.99 -2.92
N LEU A 396 7.49 -26.00 -2.66
CA LEU A 396 7.38 -25.25 -1.41
C LEU A 396 6.39 -25.87 -0.41
N GLY A 397 5.39 -26.59 -0.89
CA GLY A 397 4.30 -27.09 -0.06
C GLY A 397 3.15 -27.71 -0.86
N TYR A 398 2.32 -28.49 -0.18
CA TYR A 398 1.03 -28.97 -0.70
C TYR A 398 -0.09 -28.47 0.20
N TYR A 399 -1.18 -28.00 -0.41
CA TYR A 399 -2.27 -27.32 0.27
C TYR A 399 -3.64 -27.83 -0.21
N PRO A 400 -4.68 -27.78 0.64
CA PRO A 400 -6.04 -28.15 0.25
C PRO A 400 -6.66 -27.14 -0.72
N GLU A 401 -6.28 -25.88 -0.60
CA GLU A 401 -6.85 -24.76 -1.36
C GLU A 401 -5.81 -24.05 -2.23
N GLU A 402 -6.29 -23.50 -3.34
CA GLU A 402 -5.46 -22.80 -4.33
C GLU A 402 -4.85 -21.53 -3.74
N ALA A 403 -5.65 -20.75 -3.00
CA ALA A 403 -5.23 -19.52 -2.34
C ALA A 403 -4.11 -19.76 -1.30
N MET A 404 -4.17 -20.86 -0.54
CA MET A 404 -3.13 -21.24 0.42
C MET A 404 -1.79 -21.54 -0.27
N ALA A 405 -1.81 -22.24 -1.40
CA ALA A 405 -0.61 -22.49 -2.20
C ALA A 405 -0.03 -21.19 -2.79
N ALA A 406 -0.90 -20.27 -3.23
CA ALA A 406 -0.51 -18.97 -3.74
C ALA A 406 0.11 -18.07 -2.65
N TYR A 407 -0.50 -18.04 -1.46
CA TYR A 407 0.03 -17.32 -0.30
C TYR A 407 1.41 -17.86 0.13
N LYS A 408 1.60 -19.19 0.13
CA LYS A 408 2.91 -19.80 0.37
C LYS A 408 3.96 -19.37 -0.67
N TYR A 409 3.58 -19.33 -1.95
CA TYR A 409 4.47 -18.85 -2.99
C TYR A 409 4.91 -17.41 -2.74
N ASP A 410 3.98 -16.54 -2.36
CA ASP A 410 4.25 -15.13 -2.06
C ASP A 410 5.16 -14.96 -0.85
N LEU A 411 4.88 -15.68 0.24
CA LEU A 411 5.74 -15.73 1.43
C LEU A 411 7.19 -16.08 1.08
N CYS A 412 7.40 -17.14 0.29
CA CYS A 412 8.74 -17.54 -0.12
C CYS A 412 9.40 -16.55 -1.10
N LYS A 413 8.60 -15.85 -1.90
CA LYS A 413 9.10 -14.93 -2.92
C LYS A 413 9.43 -13.54 -2.37
N ARG A 414 8.81 -13.11 -1.27
CA ARG A 414 9.19 -11.89 -0.51
C ARG A 414 10.66 -11.90 -0.08
N ALA A 415 11.25 -13.07 0.16
CA ALA A 415 12.67 -13.20 0.51
C ALA A 415 13.64 -12.73 -0.60
N TYR A 416 13.15 -12.50 -1.83
CA TYR A 416 13.91 -11.95 -2.95
C TYR A 416 13.92 -10.41 -2.97
N GLY A 417 13.36 -9.76 -1.94
CA GLY A 417 13.30 -8.31 -1.73
C GLY A 417 11.94 -7.71 -2.03
N ASP A 418 11.73 -6.46 -1.60
CA ASP A 418 10.45 -5.71 -1.65
C ASP A 418 9.93 -5.42 -3.05
N GLN A 419 10.65 -5.86 -4.09
CA GLN A 419 10.35 -5.64 -5.51
C GLN A 419 10.04 -6.96 -6.23
N ALA A 420 9.88 -8.07 -5.50
CA ALA A 420 9.55 -9.36 -6.07
C ALA A 420 8.08 -9.40 -6.52
N HIS A 421 7.80 -9.85 -7.74
CA HIS A 421 6.43 -10.03 -8.22
C HIS A 421 5.73 -11.17 -7.46
N LEU A 422 4.74 -10.80 -6.64
CA LEU A 422 3.87 -11.67 -5.86
C LEU A 422 2.53 -11.90 -6.58
N ASN A 423 1.76 -12.88 -6.12
CA ASN A 423 0.38 -13.17 -6.52
C ASN A 423 -0.63 -12.21 -5.89
N GLY A 424 -0.30 -11.59 -4.76
CA GLY A 424 -1.15 -10.60 -4.10
C GLY A 424 -2.29 -11.20 -3.28
N VAL A 425 -2.11 -12.43 -2.78
CA VAL A 425 -3.14 -13.16 -2.02
C VAL A 425 -3.02 -12.81 -0.54
N GLU A 426 -4.15 -12.52 0.12
CA GLU A 426 -4.24 -12.33 1.58
C GLU A 426 -4.06 -13.66 2.33
N GLU A 427 -3.71 -13.61 3.62
CA GLU A 427 -3.50 -14.82 4.42
C GLU A 427 -4.80 -15.61 4.60
N PRO A 428 -4.91 -16.84 4.06
CA PRO A 428 -6.17 -17.59 4.16
C PRO A 428 -6.40 -18.12 5.59
N GLU A 429 -7.67 -18.17 6.01
CA GLU A 429 -8.06 -18.68 7.32
C GLU A 429 -7.61 -20.14 7.52
N GLY A 430 -6.94 -20.43 8.63
CA GLY A 430 -6.41 -21.78 8.91
C GLY A 430 -5.16 -22.17 8.10
N PHE A 431 -4.49 -21.22 7.45
CA PHE A 431 -3.23 -21.48 6.76
C PHE A 431 -2.17 -22.02 7.74
N ALA A 432 -1.74 -23.26 7.50
CA ALA A 432 -0.62 -23.88 8.19
C ALA A 432 0.52 -24.08 7.19
N ASP A 433 1.71 -23.58 7.53
CA ASP A 433 2.86 -23.73 6.65
C ASP A 433 3.40 -25.18 6.68
N ILE A 434 2.91 -26.01 5.76
CA ILE A 434 3.24 -27.44 5.66
C ILE A 434 4.26 -27.63 4.53
N ASP A 435 5.56 -27.49 4.86
CA ASP A 435 6.64 -27.66 3.88
C ASP A 435 6.75 -29.12 3.38
N ALA A 436 6.89 -29.27 2.07
CA ALA A 436 6.72 -30.51 1.34
C ALA A 436 8.04 -31.07 0.77
N LYS A 437 9.05 -31.27 1.62
CA LYS A 437 10.12 -32.26 1.40
C LYS A 437 10.39 -33.01 2.69
N SER A 438 9.76 -34.17 2.82
CA SER A 438 9.86 -35.10 3.94
C SER A 438 11.30 -35.48 4.27
N GLY A 439 11.69 -35.36 5.54
CA GLY A 439 12.69 -36.27 6.12
C GLY A 439 13.98 -35.68 6.69
N ILE A 440 14.10 -34.38 7.01
CA ILE A 440 15.17 -33.88 7.89
C ILE A 440 14.61 -32.78 8.80
N LYS A 441 14.70 -33.01 10.12
CA LYS A 441 14.35 -32.06 11.19
C LYS A 441 14.96 -30.67 10.91
N LYS A 442 14.15 -29.61 10.84
CA LYS A 442 14.62 -28.25 11.18
C LYS A 442 13.64 -27.55 12.11
N GLN A 443 14.06 -27.56 13.37
CA GLN A 443 13.90 -26.55 14.41
C GLN A 443 12.71 -25.61 14.25
N GLN A 444 11.56 -26.10 14.69
CA GLN A 444 10.61 -25.27 15.42
C GLN A 444 11.40 -24.32 16.34
N ARG A 445 11.23 -23.00 16.19
CA ARG A 445 11.98 -21.94 16.93
C ARG A 445 12.06 -22.27 18.42
N PHE A 446 10.96 -22.83 18.91
CA PHE A 446 10.80 -23.38 20.24
C PHE A 446 10.42 -24.87 20.20
N PRO A 447 10.86 -25.70 21.17
CA PRO A 447 10.61 -27.14 21.18
C PRO A 447 9.19 -27.48 21.69
N ILE A 448 8.16 -27.10 20.92
CA ILE A 448 6.73 -27.25 21.25
C ILE A 448 6.15 -28.50 20.57
N LYS A 449 5.70 -29.49 21.34
CA LYS A 449 5.15 -30.73 20.79
C LYS A 449 3.64 -30.82 21.02
N PRO A 450 2.84 -31.23 20.03
CA PRO A 450 1.44 -31.55 20.28
C PRO A 450 1.30 -32.80 21.15
N SER A 451 0.32 -32.79 22.05
CA SER A 451 -0.03 -33.90 22.94
C SER A 451 -1.56 -33.96 23.10
N GLY A 452 -2.21 -34.81 22.30
CA GLY A 452 -3.68 -34.86 22.24
C GLY A 452 -4.27 -33.56 21.71
N LYS A 453 -5.18 -32.94 22.47
CA LYS A 453 -5.77 -31.61 22.17
C LYS A 453 -4.94 -30.42 22.69
N LYS A 454 -3.74 -30.65 23.26
CA LYS A 454 -2.91 -29.64 23.93
C LYS A 454 -1.50 -29.57 23.34
N PHE A 455 -0.74 -28.55 23.75
CA PHE A 455 0.65 -28.33 23.34
C PHE A 455 1.60 -28.40 24.54
N PHE A 456 2.80 -28.94 24.36
CA PHE A 456 3.72 -29.26 25.44
C PHE A 456 5.17 -28.84 25.14
N ILE A 457 5.79 -28.14 26.09
CA ILE A 457 7.22 -27.79 26.09
C ILE A 457 7.95 -28.73 27.04
N HIS A 458 8.79 -29.61 26.50
CA HIS A 458 9.47 -30.61 27.35
C HIS A 458 10.60 -30.03 28.20
N ASN A 459 11.51 -29.31 27.56
CA ASN A 459 12.66 -28.62 28.16
C ASN A 459 13.23 -27.68 27.11
N MET A 460 12.75 -26.44 27.05
CA MET A 460 13.42 -25.41 26.26
C MET A 460 14.73 -25.08 26.96
N LYS A 461 15.87 -25.38 26.33
CA LYS A 461 17.20 -25.13 26.91
C LYS A 461 18.02 -24.17 26.07
N ARG A 462 18.82 -23.33 26.73
CA ARG A 462 19.91 -22.54 26.15
C ARG A 462 21.14 -22.70 27.05
N ASN A 463 22.29 -23.01 26.44
CA ASN A 463 23.57 -23.23 27.15
C ASN A 463 23.47 -24.13 28.40
N GLY A 464 22.62 -25.16 28.36
CA GLY A 464 22.41 -26.11 29.46
C GLY A 464 21.34 -25.73 30.49
N GLN A 465 20.95 -24.44 30.57
CA GLN A 465 19.88 -23.96 31.44
C GLN A 465 18.51 -24.22 30.82
N VAL A 466 17.55 -24.70 31.63
CA VAL A 466 16.14 -24.84 31.21
C VAL A 466 15.46 -23.49 31.37
N LEU A 467 14.90 -22.97 30.27
CA LEU A 467 14.21 -21.69 30.19
C LEU A 467 12.70 -21.84 30.34
N ALA A 468 12.09 -22.85 29.71
CA ALA A 468 10.64 -23.07 29.75
C ALA A 468 10.28 -24.56 29.72
N LYS A 469 9.22 -24.92 30.46
CA LYS A 469 8.61 -26.26 30.52
C LYS A 469 7.14 -26.11 30.96
N GLY A 470 6.20 -26.76 30.27
CA GLY A 470 4.77 -26.66 30.58
C GLY A 470 3.85 -27.30 29.53
N THR A 471 2.54 -27.32 29.83
CA THR A 471 1.47 -27.78 28.93
C THR A 471 0.46 -26.63 28.77
N TYR A 472 -0.02 -26.40 27.55
CA TYR A 472 -0.83 -25.25 27.13
C TYR A 472 -2.02 -25.71 26.29
N GLU A 473 -3.13 -24.98 26.31
CA GLU A 473 -4.34 -25.37 25.55
C GLU A 473 -4.16 -25.09 24.06
N THR A 474 -3.49 -23.98 23.73
CA THR A 474 -3.25 -23.57 22.33
C THR A 474 -1.76 -23.48 22.00
N PHE A 475 -1.43 -23.49 20.70
CA PHE A 475 -0.05 -23.30 20.23
C PHE A 475 0.46 -21.88 20.55
N SER A 476 -0.40 -20.88 20.39
CA SER A 476 -0.09 -19.47 20.65
C SER A 476 0.32 -19.24 22.11
N GLU A 477 -0.41 -19.82 23.07
CA GLU A 477 -0.04 -19.75 24.50
C GLU A 477 1.32 -20.40 24.79
N ALA A 478 1.62 -21.52 24.13
CA ALA A 478 2.91 -22.20 24.28
C ALA A 478 4.07 -21.39 23.68
N GLU A 479 3.82 -20.70 22.57
CA GLU A 479 4.80 -19.83 21.91
C GLU A 479 5.09 -18.58 22.75
N GLU A 480 4.06 -17.89 23.25
CA GLU A 480 4.20 -16.70 24.12
C GLU A 480 5.04 -17.01 25.38
N ALA A 481 4.79 -18.17 26.01
CA ALA A 481 5.55 -18.62 27.17
C ALA A 481 7.03 -18.86 26.84
N CYS A 482 7.32 -19.38 25.64
CA CYS A 482 8.68 -19.57 25.15
C CYS A 482 9.38 -18.25 24.85
N GLU A 483 8.70 -17.29 24.22
CA GLU A 483 9.26 -15.98 23.92
C GLU A 483 9.61 -15.20 25.19
N LYS A 484 8.69 -15.18 26.16
CA LYS A 484 8.91 -14.53 27.45
C LYS A 484 10.13 -15.08 28.20
N ALA A 485 10.25 -16.41 28.24
CA ALA A 485 11.37 -17.08 28.89
C ALA A 485 12.72 -16.84 28.15
N LEU A 486 12.71 -16.77 26.82
CA LEU A 486 13.90 -16.43 26.04
C LEU A 486 14.32 -14.98 26.24
N ALA A 487 13.37 -14.04 26.26
CA ALA A 487 13.64 -12.62 26.47
C ALA A 487 14.27 -12.35 27.86
N GLU A 488 13.76 -12.99 28.91
CA GLU A 488 14.31 -12.87 30.26
C GLU A 488 15.74 -13.43 30.35
N TYR A 489 15.99 -14.56 29.68
CA TYR A 489 17.33 -15.13 29.57
C TYR A 489 18.30 -14.19 28.84
N VAL A 490 17.90 -13.67 27.67
CA VAL A 490 18.72 -12.75 26.87
C VAL A 490 19.06 -11.50 27.68
N ARG A 491 18.09 -10.91 28.37
CA ARG A 491 18.31 -9.77 29.27
C ARG A 491 19.37 -10.08 30.32
N THR A 492 19.21 -11.20 31.03
CA THR A 492 20.14 -11.63 32.09
C THR A 492 21.56 -11.89 31.55
N GLN A 493 21.68 -12.47 30.35
CA GLN A 493 22.98 -12.70 29.72
C GLN A 493 23.64 -11.39 29.27
N ARG A 494 22.87 -10.42 28.76
CA ARG A 494 23.38 -9.09 28.38
C ARG A 494 23.88 -8.31 29.61
N GLU A 495 23.15 -8.37 30.73
CA GLU A 495 23.53 -7.69 31.99
C GLU A 495 24.81 -8.25 32.61
N ASN A 496 25.05 -9.56 32.48
CA ASN A 496 26.23 -10.23 33.04
C ASN A 496 27.40 -10.33 32.06
N LEU A 497 27.28 -9.77 30.85
CA LEU A 497 28.31 -9.87 29.82
C LEU A 497 29.49 -8.95 30.15
N VAL A 498 30.68 -9.53 30.27
CA VAL A 498 31.94 -8.78 30.41
C VAL A 498 32.49 -8.44 29.02
N ILE A 499 32.65 -7.15 28.73
CA ILE A 499 33.20 -6.67 27.46
C ILE A 499 34.70 -6.88 27.42
N SER A 500 35.18 -7.61 26.41
CA SER A 500 36.62 -7.75 26.14
C SER A 500 37.15 -6.47 25.54
N ARG A 501 38.19 -5.87 26.13
CA ARG A 501 38.77 -4.60 25.70
C ARG A 501 40.23 -4.76 25.28
N ASN A 502 40.69 -3.92 24.34
CA ASN A 502 42.12 -3.79 24.03
C ASN A 502 42.84 -2.86 25.01
N GLU A 503 44.16 -2.67 24.84
CA GLU A 503 44.99 -1.76 25.65
C GLU A 503 44.51 -0.30 25.63
N MET A 504 43.74 0.09 24.60
CA MET A 504 43.16 1.43 24.46
C MET A 504 41.72 1.53 25.00
N GLY A 505 41.19 0.47 25.62
CA GLY A 505 39.85 0.44 26.22
C GLY A 505 38.69 0.21 25.24
N ALA A 506 38.94 0.03 23.94
CA ALA A 506 37.90 -0.25 22.95
C ALA A 506 37.43 -1.71 23.02
N ALA A 507 36.14 -1.97 22.81
CA ALA A 507 35.58 -3.32 22.78
C ALA A 507 36.09 -4.11 21.57
N VAL A 508 36.50 -5.36 21.78
CA VAL A 508 37.17 -6.20 20.77
C VAL A 508 36.43 -7.52 20.55
N LEU A 509 36.02 -7.77 19.31
CA LEU A 509 35.52 -9.06 18.84
C LEU A 509 36.57 -9.76 17.97
N LYS A 510 36.49 -11.09 17.88
CA LYS A 510 37.35 -11.88 16.98
C LYS A 510 36.59 -12.27 15.72
N ALA A 511 37.08 -11.89 14.55
CA ALA A 511 36.52 -12.30 13.25
C ALA A 511 37.42 -13.34 12.57
N LYS A 512 36.83 -14.39 12.01
CA LYS A 512 37.56 -15.47 11.32
C LYS A 512 37.99 -15.02 9.91
N VAL A 513 39.29 -15.10 9.62
CA VAL A 513 39.83 -14.83 8.28
C VAL A 513 40.01 -16.13 7.49
N THR A 514 40.59 -17.13 8.14
CA THR A 514 40.66 -18.51 7.64
C THR A 514 40.22 -19.46 8.76
N ARG A 515 40.32 -20.77 8.56
CA ARG A 515 40.00 -21.75 9.62
C ARG A 515 40.92 -21.62 10.85
N GLU A 516 42.13 -21.10 10.67
CA GLU A 516 43.17 -21.04 11.71
C GLU A 516 43.56 -19.61 12.12
N GLN A 517 43.14 -18.59 11.36
CA GLN A 517 43.47 -17.19 11.63
C GLN A 517 42.23 -16.37 11.96
N THR A 518 42.34 -15.54 13.00
CA THR A 518 41.35 -14.54 13.40
C THR A 518 42.00 -13.16 13.50
N ILE A 519 41.21 -12.11 13.30
CA ILE A 519 41.61 -10.71 13.51
C ILE A 519 40.74 -10.05 14.57
N ASP A 520 41.25 -8.97 15.14
CA ASP A 520 40.59 -8.19 16.18
C ASP A 520 39.77 -7.09 15.51
N VAL A 521 38.48 -7.07 15.81
CA VAL A 521 37.50 -6.13 15.26
C VAL A 521 37.02 -5.23 16.39
N LEU A 522 37.18 -3.93 16.22
CA LEU A 522 36.75 -2.93 17.20
C LEU A 522 35.30 -2.54 16.90
N VAL A 523 34.48 -2.46 17.95
CA VAL A 523 33.07 -2.04 17.90
C VAL A 523 32.74 -1.20 19.12
N ASP A 524 31.61 -0.50 19.10
CA ASP A 524 31.08 0.17 20.29
C ASP A 524 30.55 -0.85 21.31
N ASP A 525 30.48 -0.48 22.58
CA ASP A 525 30.07 -1.38 23.67
C ASP A 525 28.67 -1.98 23.49
N ASP A 526 27.71 -1.20 23.00
CA ASP A 526 26.34 -1.65 22.74
C ASP A 526 26.25 -2.59 21.53
N VAL A 527 27.12 -2.40 20.53
CA VAL A 527 27.26 -3.31 19.39
C VAL A 527 27.92 -4.61 19.86
N PHE A 528 28.93 -4.54 20.73
CA PHE A 528 29.57 -5.72 21.33
C PHE A 528 28.54 -6.60 22.06
N VAL A 529 27.74 -6.00 22.95
CA VAL A 529 26.76 -6.73 23.77
C VAL A 529 25.76 -7.50 22.91
N GLU A 530 25.23 -6.84 21.89
CA GLU A 530 24.25 -7.44 20.96
C GLU A 530 24.86 -8.54 20.09
N LEU A 531 26.09 -8.36 19.63
CA LEU A 531 26.78 -9.37 18.83
C LEU A 531 27.13 -10.60 19.67
N MET A 532 27.46 -10.44 20.95
CA MET A 532 27.76 -11.55 21.85
C MET A 532 26.51 -12.25 22.39
N VAL A 533 25.40 -11.52 22.50
CA VAL A 533 24.10 -12.05 22.93
C VAL A 533 23.02 -11.47 22.01
N ASN A 534 22.81 -12.14 20.88
CA ASN A 534 21.74 -11.80 19.95
C ASN A 534 20.35 -12.19 20.53
N ASP A 535 19.28 -11.97 19.77
CA ASP A 535 17.92 -12.20 20.24
C ASP A 535 17.59 -13.69 20.50
N ASP A 536 18.40 -14.60 19.98
CA ASP A 536 18.33 -16.04 20.29
C ASP A 536 19.18 -16.45 21.51
N GLY A 537 19.87 -15.49 22.13
CA GLY A 537 20.80 -15.69 23.25
C GLY A 537 22.11 -16.36 22.85
N LYS A 538 22.56 -16.15 21.61
CA LYS A 538 23.79 -16.74 21.04
C LYS A 538 24.78 -15.66 20.62
N ALA A 539 26.06 -16.02 20.67
CA ALA A 539 27.11 -15.21 20.07
C ALA A 539 27.07 -15.31 18.55
N THR A 540 27.13 -14.15 17.91
CA THR A 540 27.11 -13.98 16.46
C THR A 540 28.52 -14.14 15.91
N GLY A 541 28.69 -15.06 14.97
CA GLY A 541 29.99 -15.29 14.35
C GLY A 541 30.33 -14.25 13.28
N LEU A 542 31.55 -13.73 13.31
CA LEU A 542 32.09 -12.81 12.30
C LEU A 542 33.19 -13.48 11.45
N SER A 543 33.33 -13.02 10.22
CA SER A 543 34.44 -13.34 9.31
C SER A 543 34.98 -12.08 8.64
N ALA A 544 36.23 -12.10 8.21
CA ALA A 544 36.84 -11.01 7.47
C ALA A 544 37.60 -11.56 6.25
N ASN A 545 37.65 -10.80 5.16
CA ASN A 545 38.24 -11.27 3.91
C ASN A 545 39.74 -10.90 3.82
N SER A 546 40.63 -11.88 3.63
CA SER A 546 42.08 -11.63 3.60
C SER A 546 42.59 -10.95 2.33
N ALA A 547 41.87 -11.00 1.21
CA ALA A 547 42.43 -10.64 -0.10
C ALA A 547 42.42 -9.14 -0.44
N ARG A 548 41.74 -8.29 0.35
CA ARG A 548 41.54 -6.85 0.03
C ARG A 548 41.48 -5.95 1.28
N GLY A 549 42.35 -6.20 2.27
CA GLY A 549 42.36 -5.44 3.53
C GLY A 549 41.01 -5.45 4.26
N GLY A 550 40.35 -6.62 4.29
CA GLY A 550 38.93 -6.73 3.99
C GLY A 550 37.92 -6.35 5.07
N ASN A 551 36.78 -5.90 4.58
CA ASN A 551 35.53 -5.73 5.32
C ASN A 551 35.21 -6.93 6.21
N VAL A 552 34.58 -6.65 7.34
CA VAL A 552 34.09 -7.64 8.30
C VAL A 552 32.63 -7.97 7.97
N TYR A 553 32.29 -9.26 8.02
CA TYR A 553 30.98 -9.77 7.63
C TYR A 553 30.42 -10.73 8.67
N PHE A 554 29.10 -10.75 8.78
CA PHE A 554 28.37 -11.77 9.53
C PHE A 554 28.49 -13.14 8.86
N ASN A 555 28.79 -14.19 9.63
CA ASN A 555 28.97 -15.53 9.08
C ASN A 555 27.69 -16.12 8.48
N SER A 556 26.54 -15.84 9.11
CA SER A 556 25.22 -16.34 8.73
C SER A 556 24.67 -15.61 7.49
N THR A 557 24.62 -14.29 7.53
CA THR A 557 23.93 -13.47 6.52
C THR A 557 24.85 -12.91 5.43
N LYS A 558 26.17 -12.92 5.65
CA LYS A 558 27.17 -12.24 4.78
C LYS A 558 26.97 -10.72 4.67
N GLN A 559 26.15 -10.11 5.52
CA GLN A 559 26.02 -8.65 5.62
C GLN A 559 27.33 -8.03 6.12
N ASN A 560 27.64 -6.81 5.70
CA ASN A 560 28.82 -6.05 6.16
C ASN A 560 28.56 -5.47 7.55
N LEU A 561 29.54 -5.61 8.46
CA LEU A 561 29.46 -5.08 9.81
C LEU A 561 29.40 -3.55 9.84
N SER A 562 30.14 -2.85 8.98
CA SER A 562 30.14 -1.37 8.98
C SER A 562 28.77 -0.81 8.60
N ASP A 563 28.08 -1.48 7.69
CA ASP A 563 26.72 -1.16 7.26
C ASP A 563 25.69 -1.38 8.36
N TYR A 564 25.81 -2.51 9.07
CA TYR A 564 25.00 -2.79 10.26
C TYR A 564 25.18 -1.72 11.35
N VAL A 565 26.43 -1.33 11.64
CA VAL A 565 26.71 -0.29 12.63
C VAL A 565 26.12 1.05 12.21
N MET A 566 26.27 1.46 10.94
CA MET A 566 25.72 2.73 10.46
C MET A 566 24.19 2.76 10.56
N ARG A 567 23.49 1.71 10.15
CA ARG A 567 22.02 1.63 10.29
C ARG A 567 21.54 1.63 11.73
N LYS A 568 22.36 1.13 12.67
CA LYS A 568 22.03 1.15 14.10
C LYS A 568 22.30 2.51 14.76
N LYS A 569 23.30 3.24 14.28
CA LYS A 569 23.82 4.45 14.93
C LYS A 569 23.34 5.75 14.29
N LYS A 570 22.79 5.69 13.07
CA LYS A 570 22.25 6.82 12.32
C LYS A 570 20.74 6.77 12.25
N THR A 571 20.14 7.94 12.06
CA THR A 571 18.70 8.07 11.82
C THR A 571 18.34 7.50 10.45
N VAL A 572 17.09 7.07 10.27
CA VAL A 572 16.61 6.52 8.99
C VAL A 572 16.78 7.57 7.88
N GLU A 573 16.51 8.83 8.19
CA GLU A 573 16.66 9.96 7.27
C GLU A 573 18.11 10.17 6.82
N GLU A 574 19.09 10.08 7.74
CA GLU A 574 20.52 10.19 7.39
C GLU A 574 20.99 9.02 6.51
N VAL A 575 20.47 7.82 6.76
CA VAL A 575 20.80 6.61 5.97
C VAL A 575 20.21 6.76 4.55
N ASP A 576 18.93 7.11 4.46
CA ASP A 576 18.23 7.27 3.19
C ASP A 576 18.81 8.41 2.35
N GLU A 577 19.15 9.55 2.96
CA GLU A 577 19.79 10.68 2.27
C GLU A 577 21.15 10.27 1.70
N ALA A 578 21.95 9.52 2.46
CA ALA A 578 23.24 9.02 2.02
C ALA A 578 23.13 7.97 0.90
N GLU A 579 22.19 7.03 1.00
CA GLU A 579 21.92 6.01 -0.02
C GLU A 579 21.39 6.64 -1.32
N ASN A 580 20.44 7.58 -1.21
CA ASN A 580 19.88 8.33 -2.35
C ASN A 580 20.92 9.22 -3.03
N SER A 581 21.84 9.80 -2.25
CA SER A 581 22.98 10.57 -2.76
C SER A 581 24.12 9.70 -3.31
N GLY A 582 23.97 8.36 -3.27
CA GLY A 582 24.96 7.40 -3.76
C GLY A 582 26.28 7.41 -2.99
N MET A 583 26.25 7.89 -1.74
CA MET A 583 27.38 7.87 -0.82
C MET A 583 27.67 6.44 -0.35
N ILE A 584 28.89 6.21 0.13
CA ILE A 584 29.35 4.92 0.65
C ILE A 584 29.88 5.09 2.07
N ILE A 585 29.89 4.00 2.83
CA ILE A 585 30.48 3.99 4.17
C ILE A 585 32.00 3.95 4.05
N HIS A 586 32.66 4.84 4.80
CA HIS A 586 34.11 5.03 4.81
C HIS A 586 34.64 5.01 6.24
N HIS A 587 35.74 4.27 6.46
CA HIS A 587 36.47 4.23 7.73
C HIS A 587 37.49 5.37 7.79
N LYS A 588 37.31 6.34 8.68
CA LYS A 588 38.15 7.56 8.79
C LYS A 588 39.63 7.24 9.01
N ASN A 589 39.93 6.18 9.76
CA ASN A 589 41.29 5.71 10.03
C ASN A 589 41.83 4.68 9.02
N TRP A 590 41.08 4.37 7.97
CA TRP A 590 41.44 3.42 6.90
C TRP A 590 41.66 1.97 7.35
N LYS A 591 41.16 1.61 8.55
CA LYS A 591 41.20 0.26 9.09
C LYS A 591 39.79 -0.33 9.07
N ASN A 592 39.57 -1.32 8.22
CA ASN A 592 38.26 -1.95 8.04
C ASN A 592 37.85 -2.82 9.24
N GLU A 593 38.81 -3.17 10.09
CA GLU A 593 38.60 -3.84 11.37
C GLU A 593 38.05 -2.91 12.46
N ASP A 594 38.17 -1.58 12.34
CA ASP A 594 37.65 -0.63 13.32
C ASP A 594 36.26 -0.12 12.94
N ASN A 595 35.22 -0.83 13.39
CA ASN A 595 33.83 -0.57 13.05
C ASN A 595 33.09 0.20 14.15
N ARG A 596 33.82 0.98 14.97
CA ARG A 596 33.20 1.92 15.92
C ARG A 596 32.51 3.04 15.16
N ALA A 597 31.34 3.47 15.61
CA ALA A 597 30.51 4.47 14.93
C ALA A 597 31.27 5.78 14.68
N GLU A 598 32.11 6.21 15.62
CA GLU A 598 32.94 7.41 15.49
C GLU A 598 33.93 7.35 14.31
N ASN A 599 34.35 6.14 13.93
CA ASN A 599 35.27 5.90 12.84
C ASN A 599 34.57 5.73 11.49
N LEU A 600 33.24 5.61 11.45
CA LEU A 600 32.47 5.45 10.22
C LEU A 600 31.84 6.78 9.79
N CYS A 601 31.80 7.03 8.48
CA CYS A 601 31.06 8.15 7.89
C CYS A 601 30.58 7.83 6.48
N TYR A 602 29.59 8.59 5.99
CA TYR A 602 29.20 8.57 4.58
C TYR A 602 30.13 9.50 3.78
N ALA A 603 30.64 9.00 2.65
CA ALA A 603 31.50 9.74 1.76
C ALA A 603 31.13 9.47 0.29
N PRO A 604 31.33 10.44 -0.63
CA PRO A 604 31.11 10.22 -2.06
C PRO A 604 31.92 9.03 -2.60
N ARG A 605 31.43 8.34 -3.63
CA ARG A 605 32.19 7.25 -4.29
C ARG A 605 33.56 7.67 -4.83
N SER A 606 33.74 8.95 -5.19
CA SER A 606 35.02 9.49 -5.66
C SER A 606 36.11 9.41 -4.60
N THR A 607 35.76 9.52 -3.32
CA THR A 607 36.66 9.34 -2.18
C THR A 607 37.17 7.89 -2.05
N ASN A 608 36.39 6.90 -2.53
CA ASN A 608 36.80 5.49 -2.55
C ASN A 608 37.85 5.16 -3.62
N SER A 609 38.10 6.05 -4.59
CA SER A 609 39.20 5.84 -5.53
C SER A 609 40.58 6.07 -4.89
N GLN A 610 40.61 6.62 -3.68
CA GLN A 610 41.82 6.76 -2.84
C GLN A 610 41.93 5.68 -1.74
N SER A 611 40.91 4.82 -1.57
CA SER A 611 40.81 3.86 -0.45
C SER A 611 41.35 2.45 -0.74
N THR A 612 41.99 2.23 -1.88
CA THR A 612 42.93 1.12 -1.96
C THR A 612 44.20 1.56 -1.22
N GLY A 613 44.38 1.08 0.02
CA GLY A 613 45.71 0.96 0.61
C GLY A 613 46.70 0.37 -0.41
N PRO A 614 48.01 0.64 -0.28
CA PRO A 614 49.00 0.44 -1.34
C PRO A 614 48.79 -0.90 -2.05
N GLN A 615 48.35 -0.83 -3.31
CA GLN A 615 48.13 -1.99 -4.16
C GLN A 615 49.47 -2.72 -4.33
N VAL A 616 49.65 -3.82 -3.58
CA VAL A 616 50.71 -4.79 -3.87
C VAL A 616 50.29 -5.53 -5.13
N ASN A 617 50.85 -5.09 -6.26
CA ASN A 617 50.89 -5.71 -7.60
C ASN A 617 50.33 -4.82 -8.71
N LYS A 618 51.09 -3.78 -9.04
CA LYS A 618 51.59 -3.51 -10.40
C LYS A 618 52.97 -2.90 -10.23
N LYS A 619 53.98 -3.37 -10.96
CA LYS A 619 55.33 -2.77 -10.98
C LYS A 619 55.19 -1.28 -11.28
N ARG A 620 55.23 -0.44 -10.25
CA ARG A 620 55.23 1.02 -10.37
C ARG A 620 56.69 1.41 -10.57
N LYS A 621 56.97 2.27 -11.56
CA LYS A 621 58.26 2.97 -11.64
C LYS A 621 58.57 3.53 -10.25
N GLU A 622 59.77 3.28 -9.74
CA GLU A 622 60.26 3.91 -8.51
C GLU A 622 59.98 5.42 -8.60
N ARG A 623 59.42 5.97 -7.52
CA ARG A 623 59.24 7.43 -7.42
C ARG A 623 60.62 8.02 -7.17
N ASP A 624 60.95 9.13 -7.83
CA ASP A 624 62.25 9.79 -7.67
C ASP A 624 62.47 10.35 -6.25
N THR A 625 61.40 10.53 -5.45
CA THR A 625 61.45 11.03 -4.07
C THR A 625 60.25 10.56 -3.22
N GLU A 626 60.42 10.58 -1.91
CA GLU A 626 59.36 10.38 -0.90
C GLU A 626 58.54 11.66 -0.64
N ILE A 627 59.02 12.83 -1.11
CA ILE A 627 58.40 14.14 -0.92
C ILE A 627 57.23 14.33 -1.90
N VAL A 628 56.04 14.58 -1.34
CA VAL A 628 54.76 14.78 -2.04
C VAL A 628 54.79 16.07 -2.87
N GLY A 629 54.20 16.05 -4.06
CA GLY A 629 54.08 17.24 -4.91
C GLY A 629 55.34 17.63 -5.70
N CYS A 630 56.41 16.83 -5.57
CA CYS A 630 57.71 17.08 -6.19
C CYS A 630 58.04 16.01 -7.25
N SER A 631 58.64 16.44 -8.35
CA SER A 631 59.12 15.55 -9.42
C SER A 631 60.46 16.03 -9.97
N LYS A 632 61.38 15.11 -10.26
CA LYS A 632 62.70 15.45 -10.81
C LYS A 632 62.59 15.64 -12.32
N VAL A 633 63.05 16.78 -12.83
CA VAL A 633 63.07 17.10 -14.26
C VAL A 633 64.49 17.58 -14.62
N GLY A 634 65.29 16.68 -15.21
CA GLY A 634 66.72 16.90 -15.41
C GLY A 634 67.47 16.91 -14.06
N ASP A 635 68.28 17.95 -13.84
CA ASP A 635 69.04 18.15 -12.59
C ASP A 635 68.29 19.00 -11.55
N LYS A 636 67.02 19.37 -11.81
CA LYS A 636 66.21 20.23 -10.94
C LYS A 636 64.94 19.54 -10.44
N TRP A 637 64.44 19.99 -9.29
CA TRP A 637 63.21 19.51 -8.66
C TRP A 637 62.06 20.46 -8.96
N VAL A 638 60.93 19.92 -9.40
CA VAL A 638 59.77 20.71 -9.81
C VAL A 638 58.62 20.47 -8.86
N ALA A 639 58.08 21.54 -8.27
CA ALA A 639 56.89 21.50 -7.43
C ALA A 639 55.64 21.86 -8.25
N GLN A 640 54.58 21.06 -8.14
CA GLN A 640 53.30 21.31 -8.83
C GLN A 640 52.11 20.90 -7.97
N ILE A 641 51.00 21.64 -8.06
CA ILE A 641 49.73 21.34 -7.39
C ILE A 641 48.57 21.38 -8.39
N ARG A 642 47.44 20.73 -8.09
CA ARG A 642 46.22 20.84 -8.88
C ARG A 642 45.21 21.72 -8.17
N ASP A 643 44.77 22.78 -8.84
CA ASP A 643 43.71 23.67 -8.37
C ASP A 643 42.58 23.69 -9.40
N GLN A 644 41.34 23.48 -8.95
CA GLN A 644 40.13 23.38 -9.81
C GLN A 644 40.29 22.48 -11.06
N GLY A 645 41.07 21.39 -10.94
CA GLY A 645 41.34 20.45 -12.04
C GLY A 645 42.49 20.84 -12.99
N MET A 646 43.07 22.03 -12.84
CA MET A 646 44.22 22.52 -13.62
C MET A 646 45.55 22.30 -12.88
N LYS A 647 46.62 21.96 -13.59
CA LYS A 647 47.97 21.83 -13.01
C LYS A 647 48.63 23.20 -12.91
N VAL A 648 48.97 23.60 -11.68
CA VAL A 648 49.69 24.83 -11.36
C VAL A 648 51.14 24.48 -11.05
N HIS A 649 52.08 25.11 -11.75
CA HIS A 649 53.51 24.97 -11.49
C HIS A 649 53.94 25.97 -10.41
N LEU A 650 54.55 25.48 -9.34
CA LEU A 650 54.92 26.25 -8.16
C LEU A 650 56.38 26.71 -8.18
N GLY A 651 57.21 26.10 -9.03
CA GLY A 651 58.59 26.49 -9.25
C GLY A 651 59.52 25.30 -9.53
N THR A 652 60.77 25.64 -9.84
CA THR A 652 61.88 24.71 -10.00
C THR A 652 62.96 25.02 -8.97
N PHE A 653 63.42 24.00 -8.24
CA PHE A 653 64.31 24.09 -7.08
C PHE A 653 65.52 23.18 -7.26
N GLU A 654 66.59 23.45 -6.51
CA GLU A 654 67.81 22.63 -6.56
C GLU A 654 67.68 21.37 -5.69
N THR A 655 66.84 21.43 -4.66
CA THR A 655 66.64 20.34 -3.70
C THR A 655 65.17 19.89 -3.66
N ALA A 656 64.94 18.65 -3.27
CA ALA A 656 63.59 18.09 -3.16
C ALA A 656 62.83 18.70 -1.97
N GLU A 657 63.56 19.08 -0.92
CA GLU A 657 63.04 19.69 0.31
C GLU A 657 62.52 21.11 0.07
N GLU A 658 63.20 21.90 -0.76
CA GLU A 658 62.73 23.23 -1.18
C GLU A 658 61.46 23.15 -2.02
N ALA A 659 61.42 22.21 -2.97
CA ALA A 659 60.22 21.94 -3.75
C ALA A 659 59.05 21.48 -2.86
N GLY A 660 59.35 20.68 -1.83
CA GLY A 660 58.36 20.20 -0.86
C GLY A 660 57.76 21.32 -0.02
N ARG A 661 58.58 22.27 0.43
CA ARG A 661 58.11 23.46 1.16
C ARG A 661 57.22 24.36 0.30
N ALA A 662 57.59 24.58 -0.95
CA ALA A 662 56.78 25.36 -1.89
C ALA A 662 55.42 24.69 -2.17
N TYR A 663 55.39 23.35 -2.22
CA TYR A 663 54.15 22.60 -2.31
C TYR A 663 53.28 22.76 -1.06
N ASP A 664 53.86 22.64 0.14
CA ASP A 664 53.15 22.76 1.41
C ASP A 664 52.53 24.16 1.61
N GLU A 665 53.28 25.21 1.29
CA GLU A 665 52.80 26.60 1.34
C GLU A 665 51.64 26.83 0.36
N ALA A 666 51.74 26.28 -0.86
CA ALA A 666 50.67 26.37 -1.85
C ALA A 666 49.43 25.55 -1.47
N ALA A 667 49.62 24.37 -0.88
CA ALA A 667 48.53 23.51 -0.41
C ALA A 667 47.74 24.18 0.73
N LEU A 668 48.44 24.83 1.67
CA LEU A 668 47.82 25.61 2.73
C LEU A 668 47.06 26.82 2.18
N ARG A 669 47.63 27.52 1.18
CA ARG A 669 46.99 28.67 0.55
C ARG A 669 45.72 28.30 -0.23
N ILE A 670 45.71 27.16 -0.93
CA ILE A 670 44.61 26.78 -1.83
C ILE A 670 43.49 26.04 -1.07
N HIS A 671 43.84 25.15 -0.15
CA HIS A 671 42.87 24.26 0.49
C HIS A 671 42.59 24.61 1.96
N GLY A 672 43.37 25.50 2.59
CA GLY A 672 43.26 25.81 4.01
C GLY A 672 43.73 24.68 4.92
N VAL A 673 43.90 25.00 6.22
CA VAL A 673 44.51 24.09 7.22
C VAL A 673 43.73 22.78 7.40
N GLN A 674 42.41 22.79 7.22
CA GLN A 674 41.56 21.61 7.44
C GLN A 674 41.44 20.67 6.22
N ASN A 675 41.69 21.15 5.00
CA ASN A 675 41.49 20.38 3.76
C ASN A 675 42.77 20.23 2.90
N ALA A 676 43.93 20.64 3.42
CA ALA A 676 45.20 20.53 2.71
C ALA A 676 45.59 19.06 2.47
N PRO A 677 45.87 18.65 1.21
CA PRO A 677 46.41 17.33 0.94
C PRO A 677 47.80 17.19 1.58
N ARG A 678 48.04 16.03 2.21
CA ARG A 678 49.30 15.51 2.78
C ARG A 678 50.50 16.48 2.67
N LEU A 679 50.73 17.27 3.73
CA LEU A 679 51.89 18.15 3.86
C LEU A 679 53.16 17.34 4.10
N ASN A 680 54.29 17.83 3.60
CA ASN A 680 55.59 17.17 3.60
C ASN A 680 56.37 17.32 4.90
N ASN A 681 55.81 17.92 5.96
CA ASN A 681 56.47 18.17 7.24
C ASN A 681 57.24 16.95 7.78
N SER A 682 58.50 16.85 7.37
CA SER A 682 59.56 16.03 7.93
C SER A 682 60.24 16.89 8.98
N GLY A 683 60.15 16.47 10.25
CA GLY A 683 60.59 17.25 11.40
C GLY A 683 61.97 17.87 11.25
N VAL A 684 62.06 19.14 11.64
CA VAL A 684 63.27 19.76 12.18
C VAL A 684 62.84 20.43 13.47
N GLY A 685 63.55 20.11 14.55
CA GLY A 685 63.21 20.49 15.92
C GLY A 685 63.51 21.94 16.30
N GLU A 686 63.03 22.22 17.51
CA GLU A 686 63.47 23.21 18.50
C GLU A 686 63.43 24.70 18.10
N THR A 687 62.49 25.45 18.69
CA THR A 687 62.74 26.31 19.87
C THR A 687 61.44 26.83 20.46
#